data_AF-A0A1D8RZ90-F1
#
_entry.id   AF-A0A1D8RZ90-F1
#
_cell.length_a   1.000
_cell.length_b   1.000
_cell.length_c   1.000
_cell.angle_alpha   90.00
_cell.angle_beta   90.00
_cell.angle_gamma   90.00
#
_symmetry.space_group_name_H-M   'P 1'
#
loop_
_entity.id
_entity.type
_entity.pdbx_description
1 polymer ?
#
loop_
_entity_poly.entity_id
_entity_poly.type
_entity_poly.pdbx_seq_one_letter_code
_entity_poly.pdbx_strand_id
1 'polypeptide(L)'
;MLTKFVRSALSISFFTATLATATFASASDPVDFNTTHVFPTDNFDLQRAVEGLRHAPYDYWTDIRWNEKSPLGTPITIKFAFSGKTIGGRDVRDFYPREKELIIGALTSISRVSGISFVEDDPIDRTERYDLLFENIAGDISFSGLPSDYRSPINSDDCDNGGTDCEIGARLIDLSVNGLLDYLNPQREFDEANWVVDYKHDLSKAKSELLYHILQSLGVYPSDHAGVNVQLTSEYDNKFYTLMSSNIGNSSSEVFYPTDLKKYDVAVLQHLYGKAENTNTGDTLYTYDDSYDFHQIIYDVDGVDTLSVADTARNNIIDLRAGAFSSIAPNPTGFYDKNIGGEHLNRSNNNLSISYDVVIENAIGGKGDDVLVANSVANMLDGGDGIDIAKFAGNKADYTIEIINAYTVEVTSVVVTEDKDSLVDFEFIQFADETIVINKAPVVTMPETITVREGLQANIAVTVTQPDEDVHSYTWTQLDGIELTLENADNLNVNFVAPSVDAQETINLQLVVSDGANVITNTVTIIVVPNNTPIITNVTADQTVDERTTVTLTVIATDADNDALTYRWVVNDATVILTGDTTETVSFTAPDVTSDTALTVQVFVSDGFDEVSSETRTVTVTNIEALVFLPTPEEKKSSGGSFGYLILLIAGLRLFRK
;
A
#
# COMPACT_ATOMS: atom_id res chain seq x y z
N MET A 1 37.09 -4.52 5.40
CA MET A 1 36.64 -4.73 6.79
C MET A 1 35.16 -5.04 6.72
N LEU A 2 34.82 -6.33 6.75
CA LEU A 2 33.45 -6.85 6.61
C LEU A 2 32.75 -6.91 7.97
N THR A 3 31.57 -6.32 8.06
CA THR A 3 30.57 -6.64 9.10
C THR A 3 29.54 -7.62 8.51
N LYS A 4 29.40 -8.75 9.20
CA LYS A 4 28.55 -9.89 8.85
C LYS A 4 27.08 -9.57 9.16
N PHE A 5 26.20 -9.72 8.17
CA PHE A 5 24.78 -9.97 8.39
C PHE A 5 24.59 -11.47 8.67
N VAL A 6 23.99 -11.80 9.81
CA VAL A 6 23.64 -13.16 10.21
C VAL A 6 22.19 -13.42 9.82
N ARG A 7 21.99 -14.59 9.21
CA ARG A 7 20.74 -15.19 8.77
C ARG A 7 19.74 -15.33 9.93
N SER A 8 18.48 -14.98 9.67
CA SER A 8 17.34 -15.48 10.45
C SER A 8 16.58 -16.46 9.55
N ALA A 9 16.72 -17.75 9.83
CA ALA A 9 15.88 -18.81 9.28
C ALA A 9 14.63 -18.90 10.16
N LEU A 10 13.45 -18.84 9.55
CA LEU A 10 12.17 -19.07 10.22
C LEU A 10 12.02 -20.58 10.47
N SER A 11 12.07 -20.98 11.74
CA SER A 11 11.77 -22.34 12.19
C SER A 11 10.41 -22.35 12.88
N ILE A 12 9.43 -23.02 12.28
CA ILE A 12 8.11 -23.26 12.87
C ILE A 12 8.25 -24.41 13.88
N SER A 13 7.84 -24.18 15.12
CA SER A 13 7.61 -25.24 16.12
C SER A 13 6.55 -24.78 17.13
N PHE A 14 5.58 -25.66 17.35
CA PHE A 14 4.41 -25.46 18.21
C PHE A 14 4.68 -25.76 19.70
N PHE A 15 3.93 -25.02 20.54
CA PHE A 15 3.39 -25.31 21.88
C PHE A 15 4.05 -24.85 23.22
N THR A 16 3.23 -24.08 23.96
CA THR A 16 3.10 -23.77 25.41
C THR A 16 4.27 -23.16 26.21
N ALA A 17 4.13 -21.90 26.65
CA ALA A 17 3.68 -21.53 28.01
C ALA A 17 3.81 -20.01 28.26
N THR A 18 2.83 -19.47 28.98
CA THR A 18 2.58 -18.06 29.32
C THR A 18 3.70 -17.37 30.09
N LEU A 19 4.08 -16.17 29.66
CA LEU A 19 4.42 -15.05 30.54
C LEU A 19 4.09 -13.74 29.81
N ALA A 20 2.94 -13.14 30.15
CA ALA A 20 2.49 -11.89 29.56
C ALA A 20 3.30 -10.72 30.12
N THR A 21 4.19 -10.17 29.32
CA THR A 21 4.60 -8.76 29.41
C THR A 21 3.93 -8.04 28.25
N ALA A 22 2.95 -7.18 28.55
CA ALA A 22 2.29 -6.34 27.56
C ALA A 22 3.32 -5.37 26.94
N THR A 23 3.84 -5.74 25.77
CA THR A 23 4.48 -4.81 24.85
C THR A 23 3.37 -4.11 24.08
N PHE A 24 3.25 -2.80 24.24
CA PHE A 24 2.37 -1.99 23.39
C PHE A 24 2.90 -2.07 21.96
N ALA A 25 2.13 -2.70 21.07
CA ALA A 25 2.41 -2.74 19.65
C ALA A 25 2.50 -1.32 19.10
N SER A 26 3.50 -1.06 18.27
CA SER A 26 3.66 0.22 17.59
C SER A 26 2.65 0.34 16.45
N ALA A 27 2.35 1.56 15.99
CA ALA A 27 1.40 1.85 14.91
C ALA A 27 1.76 1.21 13.55
N SER A 28 2.90 0.51 13.45
CA SER A 28 3.40 -0.16 12.25
C SER A 28 3.43 -1.69 12.35
N ASP A 29 2.99 -2.29 13.46
CA ASP A 29 2.96 -3.75 13.56
C ASP A 29 1.72 -4.29 12.82
N PRO A 30 1.88 -5.19 11.84
CA PRO A 30 0.75 -5.77 11.11
C PRO A 30 -0.20 -6.51 12.06
N VAL A 31 -1.50 -6.45 11.78
CA VAL A 31 -2.53 -7.11 12.58
C VAL A 31 -2.37 -8.63 12.45
N ASP A 32 -2.14 -9.33 13.57
CA ASP A 32 -2.09 -10.80 13.58
C ASP A 32 -3.51 -11.39 13.57
N PHE A 33 -4.01 -11.63 12.35
CA PHE A 33 -5.36 -12.15 12.13
C PHE A 33 -5.63 -13.52 12.75
N ASN A 34 -4.60 -14.34 13.03
CA ASN A 34 -4.81 -15.63 13.67
C ASN A 34 -5.37 -15.49 15.10
N THR A 35 -5.22 -14.31 15.69
CA THR A 35 -5.67 -14.03 17.06
C THR A 35 -6.80 -12.99 17.11
N THR A 36 -7.04 -12.25 16.02
CA THR A 36 -8.02 -11.15 16.00
C THR A 36 -9.23 -11.41 15.11
N HIS A 37 -9.13 -12.28 14.12
CA HIS A 37 -10.23 -12.64 13.23
C HIS A 37 -10.95 -13.90 13.71
N VAL A 38 -12.28 -13.87 13.67
CA VAL A 38 -13.11 -15.03 14.01
C VAL A 38 -13.46 -15.76 12.72
N PHE A 39 -12.86 -16.92 12.50
CA PHE A 39 -13.35 -17.88 11.50
C PHE A 39 -14.44 -18.74 12.16
N PRO A 40 -15.75 -18.49 11.93
CA PRO A 40 -16.78 -19.32 12.53
C PRO A 40 -16.65 -20.76 12.04
N THR A 41 -16.73 -21.69 12.98
CA THR A 41 -16.54 -23.13 12.75
C THR A 41 -17.84 -23.94 12.77
N ASP A 42 -18.97 -23.38 13.22
CA ASP A 42 -20.20 -24.14 13.41
C ASP A 42 -21.49 -23.37 13.05
N ASN A 43 -22.37 -24.04 12.28
CA ASN A 43 -23.77 -23.64 12.02
C ASN A 43 -24.71 -23.89 13.23
N PHE A 44 -24.19 -24.45 14.33
CA PHE A 44 -24.98 -24.90 15.48
C PHE A 44 -25.65 -23.76 16.27
N ASP A 45 -25.17 -22.52 16.12
CA ASP A 45 -25.58 -21.42 17.00
C ASP A 45 -26.74 -20.54 16.47
N LEU A 46 -27.10 -20.62 15.19
CA LEU A 46 -28.19 -19.80 14.64
C LEU A 46 -29.55 -20.12 15.27
N GLN A 47 -29.88 -21.41 15.39
CA GLN A 47 -31.13 -21.83 16.04
C GLN A 47 -31.17 -21.45 17.51
N ARG A 48 -30.00 -21.51 18.17
CA ARG A 48 -29.86 -21.11 19.58
C ARG A 48 -30.10 -19.62 19.75
N ALA A 49 -29.55 -18.80 18.85
CA ALA A 49 -29.78 -17.37 18.82
C ALA A 49 -31.24 -17.03 18.59
N VAL A 50 -31.90 -17.67 17.61
CA VAL A 50 -33.33 -17.47 17.36
C VAL A 50 -34.17 -17.85 18.58
N GLU A 51 -33.86 -18.95 19.27
CA GLU A 51 -34.55 -19.32 20.52
C GLU A 51 -34.30 -18.36 21.68
N GLY A 52 -33.05 -17.95 21.89
CA GLY A 52 -32.67 -17.11 23.02
C GLY A 52 -33.15 -15.68 22.92
N LEU A 53 -33.27 -15.15 21.70
CA LEU A 53 -33.58 -13.74 21.45
C LEU A 53 -35.06 -13.48 21.14
N ARG A 54 -35.92 -14.51 21.00
CA ARG A 54 -37.37 -14.35 20.71
C ARG A 54 -38.27 -14.49 21.94
N HIS A 55 -37.69 -14.60 23.12
CA HIS A 55 -38.39 -14.81 24.38
C HIS A 55 -38.51 -13.50 25.15
N ALA A 56 -39.70 -13.10 25.56
CA ALA A 56 -39.87 -11.85 26.27
C ALA A 56 -39.37 -11.93 27.73
N PRO A 57 -38.86 -10.82 28.30
CA PRO A 57 -38.50 -10.74 29.71
C PRO A 57 -39.72 -10.93 30.63
N TYR A 58 -39.54 -11.71 31.71
CA TYR A 58 -40.51 -11.89 32.79
C TYR A 58 -41.85 -12.54 32.44
N ASP A 59 -41.98 -13.04 31.20
CA ASP A 59 -43.18 -13.69 30.71
C ASP A 59 -42.83 -15.06 30.09
N TYR A 60 -43.76 -16.01 30.07
CA TYR A 60 -43.52 -17.37 29.55
C TYR A 60 -43.85 -17.51 28.06
N TRP A 61 -44.13 -16.41 27.36
CA TRP A 61 -44.51 -16.43 25.94
C TRP A 61 -43.29 -16.21 25.04
N THR A 62 -43.22 -17.04 24.01
CA THR A 62 -42.32 -16.89 22.87
C THR A 62 -43.04 -16.21 21.72
N ASP A 63 -42.26 -15.71 20.75
CA ASP A 63 -42.75 -15.31 19.43
C ASP A 63 -43.72 -14.13 19.42
N ILE A 64 -43.60 -13.26 20.43
CA ILE A 64 -44.46 -12.10 20.56
C ILE A 64 -44.18 -11.12 19.42
N ARG A 65 -45.20 -10.83 18.61
CA ARG A 65 -45.08 -10.03 17.38
C ARG A 65 -46.41 -9.41 16.96
N TRP A 66 -46.37 -8.40 16.10
CA TRP A 66 -47.56 -7.65 15.65
C TRP A 66 -48.60 -8.49 14.90
N ASN A 67 -48.17 -9.50 14.14
CA ASN A 67 -49.06 -10.40 13.41
C ASN A 67 -49.13 -11.80 14.06
N GLU A 68 -49.16 -11.88 15.40
CA GLU A 68 -49.16 -13.14 16.18
C GLU A 68 -50.17 -14.21 15.70
N LYS A 69 -51.31 -13.80 15.13
CA LYS A 69 -52.35 -14.69 14.60
C LYS A 69 -52.00 -15.33 13.25
N SER A 70 -51.01 -14.79 12.55
CA SER A 70 -50.49 -15.33 11.29
C SER A 70 -49.35 -16.31 11.58
N PRO A 71 -49.06 -17.28 10.69
CA PRO A 71 -47.89 -18.13 10.84
C PRO A 71 -46.59 -17.34 11.03
N LEU A 72 -45.60 -17.92 11.70
CA LEU A 72 -44.23 -17.38 11.75
C LEU A 72 -43.70 -17.17 10.32
N GLY A 73 -42.92 -16.11 10.14
CA GLY A 73 -42.38 -15.77 8.83
C GLY A 73 -43.37 -15.02 7.92
N THR A 74 -44.56 -14.63 8.40
CA THR A 74 -45.52 -13.88 7.60
C THR A 74 -45.14 -12.39 7.56
N PRO A 75 -45.03 -11.76 6.37
CA PRO A 75 -44.80 -10.31 6.25
C PRO A 75 -45.88 -9.46 6.91
N ILE A 76 -45.54 -8.22 7.27
CA ILE A 76 -46.46 -7.27 7.88
C ILE A 76 -46.14 -5.82 7.48
N THR A 77 -47.18 -4.98 7.39
CA THR A 77 -47.03 -3.53 7.36
C THR A 77 -47.25 -2.96 8.76
N ILE A 78 -46.27 -2.22 9.27
CA ILE A 78 -46.34 -1.52 10.57
C ILE A 78 -46.47 -0.03 10.30
N LYS A 79 -47.52 0.57 10.83
CA LYS A 79 -47.74 2.02 10.78
C LYS A 79 -46.99 2.69 11.92
N PHE A 80 -46.22 3.75 11.63
CA PHE A 80 -45.51 4.52 12.66
C PHE A 80 -45.82 6.01 12.57
N ALA A 81 -45.68 6.73 13.68
CA ALA A 81 -45.84 8.17 13.71
C ALA A 81 -44.87 8.84 14.71
N PHE A 82 -44.68 10.16 14.57
CA PHE A 82 -43.91 10.99 15.50
C PHE A 82 -44.83 11.90 16.32
N SER A 83 -44.81 11.77 17.64
CA SER A 83 -45.59 12.63 18.53
C SER A 83 -44.87 13.97 18.78
N GLY A 84 -45.59 15.07 18.55
CA GLY A 84 -45.18 16.44 18.88
C GLY A 84 -46.00 17.09 20.00
N LYS A 85 -46.94 16.35 20.59
CA LYS A 85 -47.89 16.86 21.60
C LYS A 85 -47.88 15.94 22.80
N THR A 86 -48.00 16.52 23.99
CA THR A 86 -48.15 15.77 25.24
C THR A 86 -49.28 14.74 25.15
N ILE A 87 -48.92 13.46 25.12
CA ILE A 87 -49.84 12.35 25.35
C ILE A 87 -49.63 11.89 26.80
N GLY A 88 -50.73 11.71 27.55
CA GLY A 88 -50.65 11.23 28.93
C GLY A 88 -50.04 12.19 29.98
N GLY A 89 -49.82 13.47 29.66
CA GLY A 89 -49.34 14.48 30.63
C GLY A 89 -47.82 14.63 30.76
N ARG A 90 -47.03 14.02 29.87
CA ARG A 90 -45.56 14.18 29.80
C ARG A 90 -45.14 15.37 28.91
N ASP A 91 -44.10 16.08 29.32
CA ASP A 91 -43.52 17.16 28.51
C ASP A 91 -42.73 16.54 27.34
N VAL A 92 -43.25 16.72 26.13
CA VAL A 92 -42.63 16.23 24.88
C VAL A 92 -42.37 17.39 23.92
N ARG A 93 -41.35 17.27 23.06
CA ARG A 93 -41.05 18.23 21.99
C ARG A 93 -41.19 17.62 20.61
N ASP A 94 -41.30 18.46 19.59
CA ASP A 94 -41.20 18.01 18.21
C ASP A 94 -39.80 17.44 17.90
N PHE A 95 -39.77 16.41 17.06
CA PHE A 95 -38.54 15.89 16.47
C PHE A 95 -37.98 16.87 15.43
N TYR A 96 -36.66 17.06 15.45
CA TYR A 96 -35.96 17.75 14.38
C TYR A 96 -35.94 16.88 13.11
N PRO A 97 -35.89 17.48 11.90
CA PRO A 97 -35.82 16.71 10.65
C PRO A 97 -34.73 15.64 10.63
N ARG A 98 -33.52 15.97 11.12
CA ARG A 98 -32.40 15.02 11.23
C ARG A 98 -32.67 13.81 12.14
N GLU A 99 -33.43 14.00 13.22
CA GLU A 99 -33.77 12.91 14.15
C GLU A 99 -34.76 11.95 13.48
N LYS A 100 -35.73 12.51 12.73
CA LYS A 100 -36.65 11.71 11.91
C LYS A 100 -35.91 10.93 10.84
N GLU A 101 -34.97 11.56 10.12
CA GLU A 101 -34.16 10.87 9.09
C GLU A 101 -33.38 9.68 9.67
N LEU A 102 -32.81 9.81 10.87
CA LEU A 102 -32.08 8.72 11.53
C LEU A 102 -33.01 7.58 11.97
N ILE A 103 -34.20 7.91 12.50
CA ILE A 103 -35.22 6.92 12.88
C ILE A 103 -35.74 6.19 11.63
N ILE A 104 -36.08 6.92 10.58
CA ILE A 104 -36.51 6.35 9.29
C ILE A 104 -35.40 5.47 8.68
N GLY A 105 -34.13 5.89 8.80
CA GLY A 105 -32.98 5.08 8.39
C GLY A 105 -32.93 3.74 9.13
N ALA A 106 -33.11 3.73 10.45
CA ALA A 106 -33.16 2.50 11.24
C ALA A 106 -34.33 1.58 10.83
N LEU A 107 -35.53 2.14 10.62
CA LEU A 107 -36.68 1.40 10.11
C LEU A 107 -36.44 0.83 8.69
N THR A 108 -35.72 1.57 7.86
CA THR A 108 -35.32 1.14 6.52
C THR A 108 -34.34 -0.03 6.59
N SER A 109 -33.32 0.02 7.47
CA SER A 109 -32.40 -1.10 7.69
C SER A 109 -33.11 -2.38 8.12
N ILE A 110 -34.17 -2.27 8.93
CA ILE A 110 -35.00 -3.41 9.34
C ILE A 110 -35.84 -3.96 8.17
N SER A 111 -36.47 -3.07 7.39
CA SER A 111 -37.25 -3.48 6.21
C SER A 111 -36.38 -4.13 5.12
N ARG A 112 -35.11 -3.72 5.04
CA ARG A 112 -34.14 -4.25 4.08
C ARG A 112 -33.89 -5.75 4.25
N VAL A 113 -34.01 -6.27 5.48
CA VAL A 113 -33.63 -7.66 5.81
C VAL A 113 -34.82 -8.55 6.18
N SER A 114 -36.01 -7.97 6.38
CA SER A 114 -37.18 -8.67 6.91
C SER A 114 -38.45 -8.35 6.12
N GLY A 115 -39.50 -9.15 6.31
CA GLY A 115 -40.82 -8.95 5.72
C GLY A 115 -41.63 -7.81 6.37
N ILE A 116 -40.98 -6.90 7.11
CA ILE A 116 -41.61 -5.74 7.71
C ILE A 116 -41.57 -4.57 6.72
N SER A 117 -42.70 -3.91 6.51
CA SER A 117 -42.77 -2.63 5.79
C SER A 117 -43.27 -1.54 6.73
N PHE A 118 -42.51 -0.44 6.86
CA PHE A 118 -42.94 0.70 7.67
C PHE A 118 -43.61 1.77 6.83
N VAL A 119 -44.74 2.30 7.31
CA VAL A 119 -45.46 3.41 6.67
C VAL A 119 -45.68 4.51 7.71
N GLU A 120 -45.20 5.72 7.42
CA GLU A 120 -45.45 6.89 8.28
C GLU A 120 -46.93 7.28 8.15
N ASP A 121 -47.61 7.43 9.28
CA ASP A 121 -49.00 7.86 9.38
C ASP A 121 -49.11 9.22 10.12
N ASP A 122 -50.21 9.96 9.91
CA ASP A 122 -50.43 11.25 10.59
C ASP A 122 -50.95 11.02 12.03
N PRO A 123 -50.18 11.40 13.07
CA PRO A 123 -50.58 11.20 14.47
C PRO A 123 -51.85 11.99 14.87
N ILE A 124 -52.30 12.95 14.06
CA ILE A 124 -53.49 13.77 14.30
C ILE A 124 -54.76 13.08 13.79
N ASP A 125 -54.66 12.19 12.81
CA ASP A 125 -55.80 11.44 12.29
C ASP A 125 -56.11 10.23 13.18
N ARG A 126 -56.88 10.48 14.26
CA ARG A 126 -57.33 9.44 15.20
C ARG A 126 -58.35 8.46 14.60
N THR A 127 -58.62 8.50 13.30
CA THR A 127 -59.54 7.55 12.66
C THR A 127 -58.87 6.23 12.28
N GLU A 128 -57.53 6.21 12.18
CA GLU A 128 -56.72 4.98 11.96
C GLU A 128 -55.75 4.77 13.13
N ARG A 129 -55.55 3.52 13.55
CA ARG A 129 -54.58 3.17 14.60
C ARG A 129 -53.19 3.06 13.98
N TYR A 130 -52.20 3.74 14.57
CA TYR A 130 -50.78 3.50 14.32
C TYR A 130 -50.26 2.42 15.29
N ASP A 131 -49.27 1.64 14.85
CA ASP A 131 -48.71 0.53 15.63
C ASP A 131 -47.54 1.01 16.51
N LEU A 132 -46.67 1.87 15.97
CA LEU A 132 -45.53 2.47 16.66
C LEU A 132 -45.69 3.99 16.77
N LEU A 133 -45.35 4.55 17.94
CA LEU A 133 -45.33 5.98 18.16
C LEU A 133 -44.02 6.40 18.80
N PHE A 134 -43.25 7.22 18.09
CA PHE A 134 -42.03 7.82 18.62
C PHE A 134 -42.36 9.09 19.39
N GLU A 135 -41.97 9.15 20.67
CA GLU A 135 -42.10 10.35 21.50
C GLU A 135 -40.73 10.89 21.87
N ASN A 136 -40.64 12.21 22.04
CA ASN A 136 -39.41 12.88 22.46
C ASN A 136 -39.62 13.60 23.79
N ILE A 137 -39.18 12.98 24.87
CA ILE A 137 -39.39 13.44 26.24
C ILE A 137 -38.33 14.49 26.61
N ALA A 138 -38.80 15.67 27.03
CA ALA A 138 -37.96 16.82 27.37
C ALA A 138 -37.25 16.73 28.75
N GLY A 139 -37.37 15.59 29.45
CA GLY A 139 -36.85 15.36 30.80
C GLY A 139 -35.55 14.54 30.87
N ASP A 140 -34.86 14.64 32.00
CA ASP A 140 -33.65 13.89 32.35
C ASP A 140 -34.01 12.45 32.74
N ILE A 141 -34.37 11.63 31.75
CA ILE A 141 -34.37 10.18 31.96
C ILE A 141 -32.91 9.74 31.93
N SER A 142 -32.33 9.59 33.12
CA SER A 142 -30.99 9.03 33.29
C SER A 142 -30.85 7.78 32.43
N PHE A 143 -29.73 7.64 31.73
CA PHE A 143 -29.35 6.50 30.87
C PHE A 143 -29.53 5.12 31.56
N SER A 144 -29.62 5.09 32.89
CA SER A 144 -29.86 3.92 33.76
C SER A 144 -31.32 3.65 34.13
N GLY A 145 -32.27 4.41 33.58
CA GLY A 145 -33.65 4.50 34.07
C GLY A 145 -34.70 4.58 32.96
N LEU A 146 -34.47 3.95 31.81
CA LEU A 146 -35.61 3.58 30.98
C LEU A 146 -36.51 2.67 31.83
N PRO A 147 -37.82 2.99 31.96
CA PRO A 147 -38.69 2.24 32.83
C PRO A 147 -38.63 0.76 32.44
N SER A 148 -38.51 -0.08 33.46
CA SER A 148 -38.72 -1.52 33.43
C SER A 148 -40.11 -1.95 32.96
N ASP A 149 -40.87 -1.10 32.28
CA ASP A 149 -42.22 -1.40 31.78
C ASP A 149 -42.14 -1.77 30.30
N TYR A 150 -41.32 -2.79 30.03
CA TYR A 150 -41.39 -3.59 28.82
C TYR A 150 -42.76 -4.28 28.76
N ARG A 151 -43.67 -3.78 27.91
CA ARG A 151 -44.86 -4.56 27.56
C ARG A 151 -44.75 -5.06 26.12
N SER A 152 -44.48 -6.37 26.03
CA SER A 152 -44.76 -7.32 24.93
C SER A 152 -45.78 -6.78 23.89
N PRO A 153 -45.63 -6.92 22.55
CA PRO A 153 -46.68 -6.59 21.57
C PRO A 153 -48.08 -6.99 22.07
N ILE A 154 -49.04 -6.05 22.06
CA ILE A 154 -50.30 -6.11 22.83
C ILE A 154 -50.95 -7.50 22.75
N ASN A 155 -50.89 -8.29 23.83
CA ASN A 155 -51.91 -9.29 24.08
C ASN A 155 -53.20 -8.52 24.42
N SER A 156 -54.34 -8.95 23.87
CA SER A 156 -55.66 -8.38 24.16
C SER A 156 -55.97 -8.24 25.65
N ASP A 157 -55.31 -9.02 26.50
CA ASP A 157 -55.51 -9.02 27.96
C ASP A 157 -54.82 -7.84 28.69
N ASP A 158 -53.84 -7.16 28.08
CA ASP A 158 -53.13 -6.02 28.69
C ASP A 158 -54.01 -4.74 28.71
N CYS A 159 -55.10 -4.75 27.91
CA CYS A 159 -56.09 -3.68 27.80
C CYS A 159 -57.07 -3.63 28.99
N ASP A 160 -57.19 -4.70 29.77
CA ASP A 160 -58.16 -4.80 30.86
C ASP A 160 -57.74 -4.02 32.13
N ASN A 161 -56.49 -3.54 32.20
CA ASN A 161 -55.94 -2.85 33.38
C ASN A 161 -55.69 -1.33 33.19
N GLY A 162 -56.11 -0.72 32.07
CA GLY A 162 -56.11 0.74 31.90
C GLY A 162 -54.72 1.39 31.75
N GLY A 163 -53.76 0.71 31.11
CA GLY A 163 -52.46 1.31 30.77
C GLY A 163 -52.56 2.38 29.65
N THR A 164 -51.66 3.36 29.67
CA THR A 164 -51.61 4.48 28.70
C THR A 164 -51.50 4.03 27.24
N ASP A 165 -50.77 2.94 26.97
CA ASP A 165 -50.63 2.34 25.63
C ASP A 165 -51.97 1.86 25.06
N CYS A 166 -52.90 1.44 25.92
CA CYS A 166 -54.22 0.96 25.51
C CYS A 166 -55.19 2.10 25.21
N GLU A 167 -54.99 3.29 25.81
CA GLU A 167 -55.74 4.50 25.47
C GLU A 167 -55.35 5.07 24.09
N ILE A 168 -54.10 4.82 23.67
CA ILE A 168 -53.51 5.32 22.43
C ILE A 168 -53.65 4.28 21.29
N GLY A 169 -53.65 2.99 21.62
CA GLY A 169 -53.79 1.89 20.67
C GLY A 169 -52.51 1.61 19.87
N ALA A 170 -51.35 2.02 20.40
CA ALA A 170 -50.01 1.91 19.80
C ALA A 170 -48.96 1.60 20.87
N ARG A 171 -47.78 1.09 20.45
CA ARG A 171 -46.59 0.97 21.30
C ARG A 171 -45.79 2.27 21.28
N LEU A 172 -45.43 2.74 22.47
CA LEU A 172 -44.63 3.96 22.64
C LEU A 172 -43.14 3.63 22.60
N ILE A 173 -42.38 4.36 21.78
CA ILE A 173 -40.92 4.37 21.78
C ILE A 173 -40.49 5.76 22.29
N ASP A 174 -40.18 5.80 23.59
CA ASP A 174 -39.82 7.02 24.31
C ASP A 174 -38.32 7.31 24.14
N LEU A 175 -38.00 8.43 23.48
CA LEU A 175 -36.64 8.91 23.27
C LEU A 175 -36.38 10.17 24.11
N SER A 176 -35.16 10.38 24.60
CA SER A 176 -34.79 11.52 25.45
C SER A 176 -33.96 12.57 24.73
N VAL A 177 -34.25 13.84 24.97
CA VAL A 177 -33.37 14.97 24.58
C VAL A 177 -32.02 14.84 25.26
N ASN A 178 -31.97 14.83 26.59
CA ASN A 178 -30.72 14.81 27.37
C ASN A 178 -29.97 13.46 27.31
N GLY A 179 -30.57 12.46 26.66
CA GLY A 179 -29.99 11.15 26.40
C GLY A 179 -29.76 10.95 24.91
N LEU A 180 -30.41 9.95 24.33
CA LEU A 180 -30.18 9.45 22.97
C LEU A 180 -30.12 10.54 21.88
N LEU A 181 -31.08 11.48 21.89
CA LEU A 181 -31.31 12.38 20.77
C LEU A 181 -30.26 13.51 20.67
N ASP A 182 -29.70 13.98 21.79
CA ASP A 182 -28.62 14.98 21.77
C ASP A 182 -27.32 14.44 21.16
N TYR A 183 -27.12 13.13 21.19
CA TYR A 183 -25.96 12.47 20.58
C TYR A 183 -26.20 12.05 19.12
N LEU A 184 -27.43 12.20 18.59
CA LEU A 184 -27.75 11.99 17.17
C LEU A 184 -27.44 13.22 16.28
N ASN A 185 -26.81 14.28 16.79
CA ASN A 185 -26.49 15.49 16.04
C ASN A 185 -25.09 15.44 15.38
N PRO A 186 -24.94 15.14 14.06
CA PRO A 186 -23.66 15.08 13.34
C PRO A 186 -22.84 16.36 13.37
N GLN A 187 -23.45 17.49 13.71
CA GLN A 187 -22.80 18.80 13.79
C GLN A 187 -22.55 19.26 15.22
N ARG A 188 -22.72 18.39 16.23
CA ARG A 188 -22.37 18.74 17.60
C ARG A 188 -20.87 19.03 17.66
N GLU A 189 -20.53 20.29 17.86
CA GLU A 189 -19.15 20.77 17.90
C GLU A 189 -18.36 20.02 18.97
N PHE A 190 -17.14 19.61 18.61
CA PHE A 190 -16.14 19.12 19.55
C PHE A 190 -15.83 20.24 20.55
N ASP A 191 -16.27 20.10 21.79
CA ASP A 191 -15.95 21.06 22.85
C ASP A 191 -14.54 20.77 23.38
N GLU A 192 -13.53 21.36 22.73
CA GLU A 192 -12.11 21.28 23.13
C GLU A 192 -11.90 21.65 24.61
N ALA A 193 -12.79 22.46 25.21
CA ALA A 193 -12.62 22.98 26.57
C ALA A 193 -12.96 21.96 27.66
N ASN A 194 -13.75 20.91 27.38
CA ASN A 194 -14.32 20.02 28.40
C ASN A 194 -13.78 18.58 28.41
N TRP A 195 -12.76 18.26 27.59
CA TRP A 195 -11.94 17.04 27.71
C TRP A 195 -12.71 15.70 27.63
N VAL A 196 -13.98 15.68 27.25
CA VAL A 196 -14.81 14.46 27.22
C VAL A 196 -15.94 14.66 26.22
N VAL A 197 -15.78 14.25 24.97
CA VAL A 197 -16.82 13.65 24.09
C VAL A 197 -16.10 13.23 22.80
N ASP A 198 -15.93 11.92 22.60
CA ASP A 198 -15.71 11.40 21.25
C ASP A 198 -17.06 11.39 20.55
N TYR A 199 -17.26 12.33 19.63
CA TYR A 199 -18.54 12.50 18.95
C TYR A 199 -18.95 11.25 18.15
N LYS A 200 -17.99 10.57 17.52
CA LYS A 200 -18.26 9.35 16.74
C LYS A 200 -18.67 8.20 17.66
N HIS A 201 -17.99 8.04 18.79
CA HIS A 201 -18.41 7.12 19.85
C HIS A 201 -19.86 7.37 20.28
N ASP A 202 -20.18 8.60 20.67
CA ASP A 202 -21.49 8.90 21.22
C ASP A 202 -22.61 8.78 20.18
N LEU A 203 -22.35 9.20 18.94
CA LEU A 203 -23.26 8.99 17.81
C LEU A 203 -23.47 7.50 17.54
N SER A 204 -22.39 6.70 17.53
CA SER A 204 -22.48 5.26 17.27
C SER A 204 -23.31 4.56 18.34
N LYS A 205 -23.10 4.92 19.62
CA LYS A 205 -23.86 4.42 20.75
C LYS A 205 -25.34 4.79 20.63
N ALA A 206 -25.63 6.04 20.27
CA ALA A 206 -27.02 6.49 20.10
C ALA A 206 -27.75 5.77 18.95
N LYS A 207 -27.07 5.48 17.84
CA LYS A 207 -27.65 4.65 16.78
C LYS A 207 -27.89 3.21 17.24
N SER A 208 -26.95 2.63 17.98
CA SER A 208 -27.05 1.27 18.53
C SER A 208 -28.25 1.11 19.45
N GLU A 209 -28.42 2.04 20.40
CA GLU A 209 -29.54 2.04 21.35
C GLU A 209 -30.89 2.32 20.66
N LEU A 210 -30.92 3.18 19.64
CA LEU A 210 -32.13 3.38 18.83
C LEU A 210 -32.60 2.07 18.19
N LEU A 211 -31.70 1.34 17.55
CA LEU A 211 -32.01 0.04 16.95
C LEU A 211 -32.42 -0.97 18.03
N TYR A 212 -31.74 -1.02 19.16
CA TYR A 212 -32.10 -1.88 20.30
C TYR A 212 -33.56 -1.68 20.73
N HIS A 213 -34.02 -0.43 20.89
CA HIS A 213 -35.41 -0.16 21.27
C HIS A 213 -36.43 -0.53 20.19
N ILE A 214 -36.11 -0.25 18.93
CA ILE A 214 -36.99 -0.65 17.82
C ILE A 214 -37.08 -2.18 17.76
N LEU A 215 -35.97 -2.91 17.86
CA LEU A 215 -35.94 -4.37 17.87
C LEU A 215 -36.80 -4.98 18.99
N GLN A 216 -36.77 -4.39 20.18
CA GLN A 216 -37.64 -4.81 21.29
C GLN A 216 -39.12 -4.61 21.01
N SER A 217 -39.48 -3.50 20.35
CA SER A 217 -40.86 -3.25 19.91
C SER A 217 -41.34 -4.24 18.83
N LEU A 218 -40.41 -4.95 18.19
CA LEU A 218 -40.66 -5.94 17.16
C LEU A 218 -40.58 -7.38 17.68
N GLY A 219 -40.25 -7.60 18.96
CA GLY A 219 -40.23 -8.94 19.55
C GLY A 219 -38.85 -9.59 19.67
N VAL A 220 -37.77 -8.81 19.54
CA VAL A 220 -36.39 -9.27 19.74
C VAL A 220 -35.89 -8.80 21.11
N TYR A 221 -35.35 -9.71 21.93
CA TYR A 221 -35.07 -9.48 23.35
C TYR A 221 -33.66 -9.94 23.74
N PRO A 222 -33.08 -9.41 24.85
CA PRO A 222 -31.81 -9.90 25.39
C PRO A 222 -31.88 -11.36 25.82
N SER A 223 -30.78 -12.11 25.66
CA SER A 223 -30.76 -13.54 26.02
C SER A 223 -30.54 -13.79 27.52
N ASP A 224 -30.09 -12.77 28.26
CA ASP A 224 -29.51 -12.87 29.61
C ASP A 224 -30.52 -12.66 30.76
N HIS A 225 -31.83 -12.68 30.49
CA HIS A 225 -32.86 -12.51 31.51
C HIS A 225 -33.48 -13.82 32.05
N ALA A 226 -34.14 -13.73 33.21
CA ALA A 226 -34.84 -14.87 33.79
C ALA A 226 -36.00 -15.34 32.90
N GLY A 227 -36.17 -16.65 32.75
CA GLY A 227 -37.26 -17.27 31.96
C GLY A 227 -36.85 -17.81 30.59
N VAL A 228 -35.69 -17.41 30.04
CA VAL A 228 -35.20 -17.93 28.76
C VAL A 228 -34.66 -19.36 28.92
N ASN A 229 -35.22 -20.32 28.18
CA ASN A 229 -34.79 -21.73 28.25
C ASN A 229 -33.46 -22.00 27.52
N VAL A 230 -33.09 -21.15 26.57
CA VAL A 230 -31.90 -21.31 25.73
C VAL A 230 -31.16 -19.98 25.63
N GLN A 231 -30.29 -19.69 26.60
CA GLN A 231 -29.47 -18.48 26.59
C GLN A 231 -28.27 -18.61 25.64
N LEU A 232 -27.83 -17.50 25.05
CA LEU A 232 -26.57 -17.46 24.32
C LEU A 232 -25.40 -17.73 25.29
N THR A 233 -24.33 -18.35 24.79
CA THR A 233 -23.11 -18.51 25.58
C THR A 233 -22.33 -17.20 25.58
N SER A 234 -21.39 -17.00 26.52
CA SER A 234 -20.60 -15.76 26.60
C SER A 234 -19.75 -15.45 25.36
N GLU A 235 -19.49 -16.46 24.52
CA GLU A 235 -18.78 -16.30 23.24
C GLU A 235 -19.65 -15.59 22.18
N TYR A 236 -20.96 -15.80 22.23
CA TYR A 236 -21.91 -15.33 21.23
C TYR A 236 -22.88 -14.26 21.77
N ASP A 237 -23.03 -14.14 23.09
CA ASP A 237 -23.76 -13.05 23.74
C ASP A 237 -22.87 -11.80 23.82
N ASN A 238 -22.73 -11.12 22.68
CA ASN A 238 -22.08 -9.82 22.58
C ASN A 238 -22.58 -9.03 21.35
N LYS A 239 -22.25 -7.74 21.32
CA LYS A 239 -22.71 -6.77 20.31
C LYS A 239 -22.17 -7.02 18.88
N PHE A 240 -21.22 -7.94 18.67
CA PHE A 240 -20.87 -8.40 17.30
C PHE A 240 -21.92 -9.32 16.70
N TYR A 241 -22.68 -10.03 17.54
CA TYR A 241 -23.66 -11.01 17.10
C TYR A 241 -25.09 -10.48 17.19
N THR A 242 -25.41 -9.68 18.21
CA THR A 242 -26.74 -9.10 18.43
C THR A 242 -26.65 -7.75 19.16
N LEU A 243 -27.45 -6.78 18.71
CA LEU A 243 -27.61 -5.50 19.42
C LEU A 243 -28.22 -5.66 20.82
N MET A 244 -28.92 -6.77 21.05
CA MET A 244 -29.61 -7.07 22.31
C MET A 244 -28.67 -7.40 23.47
N SER A 245 -27.40 -7.69 23.18
CA SER A 245 -26.42 -7.98 24.22
C SER A 245 -25.97 -6.70 24.94
N SER A 246 -25.76 -6.83 26.25
CA SER A 246 -25.12 -5.80 27.08
C SER A 246 -23.59 -5.84 26.98
N ASN A 247 -23.02 -6.94 26.49
CA ASN A 247 -21.59 -7.15 26.35
C ASN A 247 -21.08 -6.63 24.99
N ILE A 248 -20.10 -5.73 24.99
CA ILE A 248 -19.53 -5.17 23.75
C ILE A 248 -18.67 -6.20 23.01
N GLY A 249 -18.15 -7.23 23.71
CA GLY A 249 -17.22 -8.23 23.15
C GLY A 249 -15.76 -7.80 23.32
N ASN A 250 -14.85 -8.75 23.60
CA ASN A 250 -13.45 -8.48 23.99
C ASN A 250 -12.43 -8.52 22.83
N SER A 251 -12.84 -8.85 21.60
CA SER A 251 -11.91 -8.98 20.45
C SER A 251 -11.46 -7.64 19.87
N SER A 252 -12.21 -6.58 20.14
CA SER A 252 -11.83 -5.23 19.80
C SER A 252 -11.85 -4.40 21.08
N SER A 253 -10.77 -3.71 21.39
CA SER A 253 -10.77 -2.67 22.43
C SER A 253 -11.53 -1.42 21.95
N GLU A 254 -12.60 -1.64 21.19
CA GLU A 254 -13.39 -0.61 20.52
C GLU A 254 -14.25 0.11 21.54
N VAL A 255 -14.32 1.42 21.31
CA VAL A 255 -15.32 2.26 21.94
C VAL A 255 -16.52 2.40 20.97
N PHE A 256 -16.35 2.14 19.67
CA PHE A 256 -17.40 2.29 18.66
C PHE A 256 -18.49 1.22 18.79
N TYR A 257 -19.76 1.65 18.80
CA TYR A 257 -20.90 0.74 18.89
C TYR A 257 -21.44 0.40 17.51
N PRO A 258 -21.99 -0.83 17.32
CA PRO A 258 -22.78 -1.18 16.16
C PRO A 258 -23.85 -0.16 15.78
N THR A 259 -23.76 0.37 14.56
CA THR A 259 -24.72 1.34 14.00
C THR A 259 -25.71 0.72 13.02
N ASP A 260 -25.59 -0.58 12.76
CA ASP A 260 -26.47 -1.38 11.92
C ASP A 260 -26.79 -2.73 12.61
N LEU A 261 -27.82 -3.42 12.10
CA LEU A 261 -28.25 -4.73 12.57
C LEU A 261 -27.11 -5.75 12.58
N LYS A 262 -27.25 -6.78 13.42
CA LYS A 262 -26.31 -7.89 13.48
C LYS A 262 -26.99 -9.20 13.07
N LYS A 263 -26.17 -10.18 12.71
CA LYS A 263 -26.65 -11.42 12.07
C LYS A 263 -27.69 -12.19 12.88
N TYR A 264 -27.67 -12.13 14.22
CA TYR A 264 -28.72 -12.75 15.03
C TYR A 264 -29.98 -11.89 15.14
N ASP A 265 -29.86 -10.56 15.12
CA ASP A 265 -31.02 -9.67 15.05
C ASP A 265 -31.80 -9.93 13.74
N VAL A 266 -31.06 -10.03 12.62
CA VAL A 266 -31.62 -10.36 11.30
C VAL A 266 -32.31 -11.72 11.32
N ALA A 267 -31.65 -12.75 11.83
CA ALA A 267 -32.23 -14.10 11.88
C ALA A 267 -33.54 -14.17 12.68
N VAL A 268 -33.63 -13.46 13.80
CA VAL A 268 -34.86 -13.41 14.62
C VAL A 268 -35.96 -12.64 13.88
N LEU A 269 -35.63 -11.48 13.29
CA LEU A 269 -36.61 -10.71 12.50
C LEU A 269 -37.18 -11.54 11.34
N GLN A 270 -36.31 -12.26 10.61
CA GLN A 270 -36.73 -13.14 9.53
C GLN A 270 -37.57 -14.31 10.02
N HIS A 271 -37.26 -14.87 11.19
CA HIS A 271 -38.07 -15.91 11.81
C HIS A 271 -39.48 -15.41 12.16
N LEU A 272 -39.59 -14.20 12.73
CA LEU A 272 -40.86 -13.63 13.16
C LEU A 272 -41.72 -13.15 11.97
N TYR A 273 -41.12 -12.43 11.03
CA TYR A 273 -41.83 -11.64 10.00
C TYR A 273 -41.52 -12.04 8.55
N GLY A 274 -40.65 -13.02 8.34
CA GLY A 274 -40.22 -13.45 7.02
C GLY A 274 -39.02 -12.63 6.54
N LYS A 275 -38.39 -13.09 5.46
CA LYS A 275 -37.26 -12.40 4.86
C LYS A 275 -37.71 -11.40 3.78
N ALA A 276 -36.90 -10.37 3.56
CA ALA A 276 -37.14 -9.46 2.44
C ALA A 276 -36.82 -10.17 1.11
N GLU A 277 -37.72 -10.07 0.13
CA GLU A 277 -37.58 -10.76 -1.17
C GLU A 277 -37.10 -9.86 -2.32
N ASN A 278 -37.00 -8.54 -2.09
CA ASN A 278 -36.73 -7.58 -3.16
C ASN A 278 -35.55 -6.64 -2.86
N THR A 279 -34.76 -6.94 -1.83
CA THR A 279 -33.57 -6.16 -1.50
C THR A 279 -32.43 -6.65 -2.36
N ASN A 280 -31.81 -5.76 -3.15
CA ASN A 280 -30.65 -6.06 -4.00
C ASN A 280 -30.86 -7.39 -4.76
N THR A 281 -31.58 -7.35 -5.88
CA THR A 281 -31.96 -8.57 -6.64
C THR A 281 -31.21 -8.68 -7.97
N GLY A 282 -30.17 -7.88 -8.14
CA GLY A 282 -29.26 -7.96 -9.27
C GLY A 282 -27.87 -7.63 -8.80
N ASP A 283 -26.90 -7.80 -9.71
CA ASP A 283 -25.47 -7.70 -9.43
C ASP A 283 -25.11 -6.42 -8.66
N THR A 284 -24.68 -6.60 -7.41
CA THR A 284 -24.36 -5.53 -6.48
C THR A 284 -22.87 -5.49 -6.17
N LEU A 285 -22.26 -4.32 -6.33
CA LEU A 285 -20.88 -4.05 -5.92
C LEU A 285 -20.87 -3.36 -4.55
N TYR A 286 -20.35 -4.05 -3.55
CA TYR A 286 -20.13 -3.54 -2.19
C TYR A 286 -18.68 -3.07 -2.06
N THR A 287 -18.47 -1.76 -1.99
CA THR A 287 -17.12 -1.16 -1.90
C THR A 287 -16.82 -0.65 -0.50
N TYR A 288 -15.60 -0.89 -0.03
CA TYR A 288 -15.09 -0.38 1.23
C TYR A 288 -13.68 0.21 1.05
N ASP A 289 -13.32 1.17 1.89
CA ASP A 289 -12.03 1.85 1.88
C ASP A 289 -11.43 1.90 3.31
N ASP A 290 -10.30 2.59 3.46
CA ASP A 290 -9.64 2.75 4.77
C ASP A 290 -10.41 3.70 5.73
N SER A 291 -11.54 4.27 5.31
CA SER A 291 -12.38 5.10 6.18
C SER A 291 -13.06 4.21 7.22
N TYR A 292 -12.59 4.36 8.46
CA TYR A 292 -13.03 3.57 9.59
C TYR A 292 -14.23 4.25 10.24
N ASP A 293 -15.44 3.71 10.06
CA ASP A 293 -16.66 4.17 10.76
C ASP A 293 -17.83 3.15 10.74
N PHE A 294 -17.61 1.83 10.57
CA PHE A 294 -18.73 0.91 10.35
C PHE A 294 -18.63 -0.47 10.99
N HIS A 295 -19.75 -0.92 11.58
CA HIS A 295 -20.08 -2.33 11.78
C HIS A 295 -21.36 -2.64 11.02
N GLN A 296 -21.29 -3.40 9.94
CA GLN A 296 -22.40 -3.60 9.00
C GLN A 296 -22.74 -5.07 8.76
N ILE A 297 -23.93 -5.26 8.21
CA ILE A 297 -24.37 -6.55 7.67
C ILE A 297 -24.80 -6.43 6.21
N ILE A 298 -24.27 -7.31 5.37
CA ILE A 298 -24.69 -7.49 3.99
C ILE A 298 -25.92 -8.40 3.99
N TYR A 299 -26.95 -7.92 3.30
CA TYR A 299 -28.15 -8.67 2.98
C TYR A 299 -28.46 -8.41 1.52
N ASP A 300 -28.40 -9.47 0.73
CA ASP A 300 -28.57 -9.51 -0.71
C ASP A 300 -29.44 -10.73 -1.05
N VAL A 301 -30.34 -10.59 -2.02
CA VAL A 301 -31.34 -11.63 -2.31
C VAL A 301 -30.98 -12.43 -3.55
N ASP A 302 -30.43 -11.79 -4.58
CA ASP A 302 -30.16 -12.40 -5.87
C ASP A 302 -29.22 -11.50 -6.69
N GLY A 303 -28.52 -12.09 -7.65
CA GLY A 303 -27.49 -11.41 -8.43
C GLY A 303 -26.16 -12.14 -8.37
N VAL A 304 -25.18 -11.62 -9.11
CA VAL A 304 -23.78 -11.98 -8.97
C VAL A 304 -23.05 -10.82 -8.33
N ASP A 305 -22.80 -10.93 -7.03
CA ASP A 305 -22.37 -9.84 -6.19
C ASP A 305 -20.87 -9.83 -5.97
N THR A 306 -20.32 -8.65 -5.70
CA THR A 306 -18.89 -8.46 -5.49
C THR A 306 -18.64 -7.63 -4.24
N LEU A 307 -17.80 -8.13 -3.34
CA LEU A 307 -17.26 -7.39 -2.21
C LEU A 307 -15.84 -6.90 -2.54
N SER A 308 -15.64 -5.59 -2.59
CA SER A 308 -14.38 -4.98 -2.99
C SER A 308 -13.79 -4.09 -1.91
N VAL A 309 -12.50 -4.27 -1.66
CA VAL A 309 -11.66 -3.43 -0.79
C VAL A 309 -10.47 -2.84 -1.55
N ALA A 310 -10.59 -2.71 -2.88
CA ALA A 310 -9.54 -2.23 -3.79
C ALA A 310 -8.98 -0.84 -3.41
N ASP A 311 -9.77 -0.03 -2.71
CA ASP A 311 -9.39 1.30 -2.25
C ASP A 311 -8.69 1.31 -0.87
N THR A 312 -8.45 0.14 -0.28
CA THR A 312 -7.73 -0.01 1.00
C THR A 312 -6.22 -0.20 0.79
N ALA A 313 -5.42 0.35 1.70
CA ALA A 313 -3.97 0.11 1.73
C ALA A 313 -3.55 -0.85 2.86
N ARG A 314 -4.51 -1.30 3.67
CA ARG A 314 -4.29 -2.19 4.82
C ARG A 314 -4.58 -3.64 4.43
N ASN A 315 -4.03 -4.55 5.21
CA ASN A 315 -4.36 -5.97 5.12
C ASN A 315 -5.80 -6.20 5.57
N ASN A 316 -6.54 -7.03 4.85
CA ASN A 316 -7.95 -7.34 5.05
C ASN A 316 -8.17 -8.85 5.14
N ILE A 317 -9.30 -9.21 5.74
CA ILE A 317 -9.88 -10.54 5.56
C ILE A 317 -11.28 -10.37 4.99
N ILE A 318 -11.52 -10.96 3.81
CA ILE A 318 -12.84 -11.08 3.21
C ILE A 318 -13.27 -12.55 3.32
N ASP A 319 -14.34 -12.82 4.06
CA ASP A 319 -14.93 -14.16 4.15
C ASP A 319 -16.29 -14.18 3.46
N LEU A 320 -16.38 -14.84 2.30
CA LEU A 320 -17.60 -14.90 1.49
C LEU A 320 -18.62 -15.93 1.99
N ARG A 321 -18.31 -16.69 3.05
CA ARG A 321 -19.22 -17.72 3.58
C ARG A 321 -20.41 -17.05 4.27
N ALA A 322 -21.61 -17.57 4.02
CA ALA A 322 -22.82 -17.08 4.65
C ALA A 322 -22.70 -17.11 6.19
N GLY A 323 -23.10 -16.02 6.86
CA GLY A 323 -22.98 -15.88 8.31
C GLY A 323 -21.58 -15.55 8.83
N ALA A 324 -20.56 -15.49 7.96
CA ALA A 324 -19.19 -15.18 8.34
C ALA A 324 -18.95 -13.70 8.61
N PHE A 325 -17.82 -13.41 9.23
CA PHE A 325 -17.32 -12.07 9.43
C PHE A 325 -16.16 -11.80 8.49
N SER A 326 -16.05 -10.57 8.03
CA SER A 326 -14.89 -9.99 7.36
C SER A 326 -14.26 -8.94 8.27
N SER A 327 -12.94 -8.74 8.13
CA SER A 327 -12.19 -7.71 8.84
C SER A 327 -11.61 -6.76 7.81
N ILE A 328 -12.34 -5.67 7.57
CA ILE A 328 -12.00 -4.69 6.55
C ILE A 328 -11.26 -3.50 7.17
N ALA A 329 -10.13 -3.13 6.59
CA ALA A 329 -9.26 -2.03 7.00
C ALA A 329 -9.02 -1.92 8.52
N PRO A 330 -8.69 -3.02 9.23
CA PRO A 330 -8.53 -3.03 10.68
C PRO A 330 -7.51 -1.98 11.12
N ASN A 331 -7.86 -1.14 12.09
CA ASN A 331 -7.01 -0.05 12.55
C ASN A 331 -6.08 -0.50 13.71
N PRO A 332 -4.74 -0.41 13.60
CA PRO A 332 -3.84 -0.98 14.62
C PRO A 332 -3.78 -0.24 15.97
N THR A 333 -4.32 0.98 16.11
CA THR A 333 -4.08 1.80 17.31
C THR A 333 -4.85 1.33 18.54
N GLY A 334 -4.22 1.36 19.72
CA GLY A 334 -4.87 1.19 21.03
C GLY A 334 -5.35 2.52 21.61
N PHE A 335 -5.98 2.48 22.80
CA PHE A 335 -6.61 3.61 23.51
C PHE A 335 -6.04 5.00 23.17
N TYR A 336 -6.93 5.92 22.78
CA TYR A 336 -6.71 7.36 22.54
C TYR A 336 -5.33 7.89 22.96
N ASP A 337 -4.50 8.21 21.96
CA ASP A 337 -3.23 8.91 22.18
C ASP A 337 -3.37 10.41 21.87
N LYS A 338 -3.44 11.20 22.94
CA LYS A 338 -3.50 12.67 22.91
C LYS A 338 -2.34 13.34 22.16
N ASN A 339 -1.20 12.65 21.99
CA ASN A 339 -0.02 13.22 21.33
C ASN A 339 -0.03 13.00 19.81
N ILE A 340 -0.92 12.13 19.32
CA ILE A 340 -1.05 11.77 17.91
C ILE A 340 -2.33 12.39 17.31
N GLY A 341 -3.20 12.97 18.13
CA GLY A 341 -4.47 13.56 17.67
C GLY A 341 -5.46 12.51 17.16
N GLY A 342 -5.35 11.26 17.62
CA GLY A 342 -6.15 10.15 17.10
C GLY A 342 -7.57 10.11 17.68
N GLU A 343 -8.54 9.88 16.80
CA GLU A 343 -9.91 9.45 17.13
C GLU A 343 -9.87 8.11 17.91
N HIS A 344 -10.85 7.79 18.78
CA HIS A 344 -10.87 6.52 19.56
C HIS A 344 -11.25 5.30 18.69
N LEU A 345 -10.51 5.06 17.61
CA LEU A 345 -10.83 4.05 16.60
C LEU A 345 -9.95 2.81 16.74
N ASN A 346 -9.92 2.23 17.93
CA ASN A 346 -9.05 1.09 18.21
C ASN A 346 -9.51 -0.19 17.50
N ARG A 347 -8.65 -0.86 16.74
CA ARG A 347 -8.74 -2.30 16.34
C ARG A 347 -10.14 -2.85 16.06
N SER A 348 -10.87 -2.32 15.07
CA SER A 348 -12.02 -3.05 14.52
C SER A 348 -11.54 -4.28 13.78
N ASN A 349 -11.96 -5.44 14.27
CA ASN A 349 -11.92 -6.70 13.53
C ASN A 349 -13.36 -7.22 13.50
N ASN A 350 -13.68 -8.08 12.53
CA ASN A 350 -15.02 -8.66 12.38
C ASN A 350 -16.12 -7.58 12.23
N ASN A 351 -15.80 -6.54 11.46
CA ASN A 351 -16.61 -5.33 11.33
C ASN A 351 -17.64 -5.39 10.19
N LEU A 352 -17.50 -6.37 9.32
CA LEU A 352 -18.48 -6.65 8.28
C LEU A 352 -18.97 -8.09 8.45
N SER A 353 -20.25 -8.33 8.24
CA SER A 353 -20.84 -9.67 8.30
C SER A 353 -21.76 -9.90 7.10
N ILE A 354 -21.89 -11.16 6.70
CA ILE A 354 -22.85 -11.60 5.68
C ILE A 354 -24.00 -12.31 6.40
N SER A 355 -25.26 -12.06 6.03
CA SER A 355 -26.40 -12.80 6.60
C SER A 355 -26.31 -14.30 6.27
N TYR A 356 -26.98 -15.15 7.05
CA TYR A 356 -26.89 -16.62 6.94
C TYR A 356 -27.53 -17.20 5.66
N ASP A 357 -28.33 -16.42 4.96
CA ASP A 357 -29.08 -16.81 3.76
C ASP A 357 -28.63 -16.07 2.49
N VAL A 358 -27.48 -15.40 2.57
CA VAL A 358 -26.91 -14.59 1.48
C VAL A 358 -25.72 -15.32 0.87
N VAL A 359 -25.62 -15.24 -0.44
CA VAL A 359 -24.44 -15.67 -1.20
C VAL A 359 -23.81 -14.41 -1.77
N ILE A 360 -22.49 -14.30 -1.67
CA ILE A 360 -21.70 -13.30 -2.37
C ILE A 360 -20.68 -14.08 -3.19
N GLU A 361 -20.67 -13.86 -4.51
CA GLU A 361 -19.92 -14.68 -5.44
C GLU A 361 -18.48 -14.22 -5.54
N ASN A 362 -18.20 -12.93 -5.45
CA ASN A 362 -16.89 -12.40 -5.84
C ASN A 362 -16.27 -11.52 -4.75
N ALA A 363 -14.94 -11.48 -4.74
CA ALA A 363 -14.18 -10.59 -3.88
C ALA A 363 -12.99 -9.96 -4.62
N ILE A 364 -12.68 -8.72 -4.27
CA ILE A 364 -11.50 -7.98 -4.76
C ILE A 364 -10.76 -7.44 -3.54
N GLY A 365 -9.52 -7.87 -3.35
CA GLY A 365 -8.58 -7.37 -2.35
C GLY A 365 -8.13 -5.93 -2.62
N GLY A 366 -7.31 -5.42 -1.71
CA GLY A 366 -6.77 -4.07 -1.67
C GLY A 366 -5.31 -4.04 -2.10
N LYS A 367 -4.52 -3.22 -1.41
CA LYS A 367 -3.06 -3.10 -1.63
C LYS A 367 -2.20 -3.70 -0.52
N GLY A 368 -2.86 -4.27 0.49
CA GLY A 368 -2.21 -4.92 1.62
C GLY A 368 -2.13 -6.43 1.40
N ASP A 369 -1.52 -7.14 2.34
CA ASP A 369 -1.48 -8.61 2.27
C ASP A 369 -2.84 -9.17 2.72
N ASP A 370 -3.69 -9.59 1.78
CA ASP A 370 -5.09 -9.91 2.04
C ASP A 370 -5.36 -11.41 2.11
N VAL A 371 -6.43 -11.78 2.84
CA VAL A 371 -6.95 -13.15 2.87
C VAL A 371 -8.38 -13.16 2.37
N LEU A 372 -8.62 -13.84 1.25
CA LEU A 372 -9.95 -14.00 0.64
C LEU A 372 -10.40 -15.46 0.83
N VAL A 373 -11.48 -15.67 1.58
CA VAL A 373 -12.06 -16.99 1.86
C VAL A 373 -13.20 -17.27 0.90
N ALA A 374 -13.02 -18.30 0.08
CA ALA A 374 -14.03 -18.82 -0.85
C ALA A 374 -15.20 -19.45 -0.09
N ASN A 375 -16.39 -19.42 -0.71
CA ASN A 375 -17.56 -20.15 -0.21
C ASN A 375 -17.78 -21.43 -1.04
N SER A 376 -19.02 -21.89 -1.18
CA SER A 376 -19.35 -23.14 -1.86
C SER A 376 -20.03 -22.92 -3.22
N VAL A 377 -19.94 -21.71 -3.76
CA VAL A 377 -20.33 -21.38 -5.13
C VAL A 377 -19.10 -20.92 -5.88
N ALA A 378 -19.13 -21.01 -7.21
CA ALA A 378 -18.03 -20.56 -8.05
C ALA A 378 -17.70 -19.09 -7.76
N ASN A 379 -16.49 -18.83 -7.26
CA ASN A 379 -16.04 -17.49 -6.91
C ASN A 379 -15.10 -16.89 -7.96
N MET A 380 -15.22 -15.58 -8.21
CA MET A 380 -14.13 -14.80 -8.80
C MET A 380 -13.43 -14.04 -7.67
N LEU A 381 -12.20 -14.43 -7.38
CA LEU A 381 -11.37 -13.81 -6.35
C LEU A 381 -10.20 -13.10 -7.02
N ASP A 382 -9.98 -11.86 -6.64
CA ASP A 382 -8.85 -11.04 -7.07
C ASP A 382 -8.09 -10.58 -5.82
N GLY A 383 -6.81 -10.96 -5.70
CA GLY A 383 -5.96 -10.60 -4.55
C GLY A 383 -5.64 -9.11 -4.48
N GLY A 384 -5.52 -8.44 -5.63
CA GLY A 384 -5.05 -7.06 -5.70
C GLY A 384 -3.52 -6.93 -5.67
N ASP A 385 -3.02 -5.84 -5.08
CA ASP A 385 -1.59 -5.70 -4.81
C ASP A 385 -1.30 -6.25 -3.41
N GLY A 386 -0.15 -6.89 -3.21
CA GLY A 386 0.22 -7.39 -1.89
C GLY A 386 0.72 -8.81 -1.97
N ILE A 387 0.79 -9.48 -0.82
CA ILE A 387 0.99 -10.92 -0.73
C ILE A 387 -0.33 -11.56 -0.27
N ASP A 388 -1.04 -12.19 -1.21
CA ASP A 388 -2.43 -12.58 -0.99
C ASP A 388 -2.64 -14.08 -0.84
N ILE A 389 -3.64 -14.43 -0.02
CA ILE A 389 -4.01 -15.81 0.29
C ILE A 389 -5.46 -16.06 -0.10
N ALA A 390 -5.67 -16.95 -1.08
CA ALA A 390 -6.97 -17.54 -1.34
C ALA A 390 -7.18 -18.73 -0.40
N LYS A 391 -8.23 -18.71 0.41
CA LYS A 391 -8.49 -19.72 1.44
C LYS A 391 -9.73 -20.55 1.13
N PHE A 392 -9.58 -21.87 1.25
CA PHE A 392 -10.63 -22.87 1.03
C PHE A 392 -10.88 -23.68 2.31
N ALA A 393 -12.15 -24.02 2.56
CA ALA A 393 -12.54 -24.72 3.79
C ALA A 393 -12.18 -26.22 3.81
N GLY A 394 -12.10 -26.87 2.64
CA GLY A 394 -11.79 -28.30 2.53
C GLY A 394 -10.29 -28.60 2.54
N ASN A 395 -9.96 -29.90 2.54
CA ASN A 395 -8.58 -30.36 2.36
C ASN A 395 -8.20 -30.23 0.89
N LYS A 396 -6.91 -30.14 0.55
CA LYS A 396 -6.48 -30.03 -0.85
C LYS A 396 -7.00 -31.17 -1.73
N ALA A 397 -7.15 -32.38 -1.17
CA ALA A 397 -7.68 -33.54 -1.91
C ALA A 397 -9.13 -33.37 -2.39
N ASP A 398 -9.88 -32.42 -1.83
CA ASP A 398 -11.25 -32.09 -2.22
C ASP A 398 -11.30 -31.17 -3.46
N TYR A 399 -10.14 -30.72 -3.96
CA TYR A 399 -10.02 -29.77 -5.06
C TYR A 399 -9.02 -30.21 -6.13
N THR A 400 -9.23 -29.74 -7.36
CA THR A 400 -8.23 -29.76 -8.43
C THR A 400 -7.76 -28.33 -8.71
N ILE A 401 -6.48 -28.16 -9.04
CA ILE A 401 -5.86 -26.86 -9.32
C ILE A 401 -5.34 -26.89 -10.75
N GLU A 402 -5.72 -25.91 -11.56
CA GLU A 402 -5.26 -25.72 -12.94
C GLU A 402 -4.66 -24.31 -13.09
N ILE A 403 -3.41 -24.22 -13.52
CA ILE A 403 -2.79 -22.92 -13.85
C ILE A 403 -3.20 -22.56 -15.28
N ILE A 404 -4.00 -21.50 -15.42
CA ILE A 404 -4.51 -21.05 -16.72
C ILE A 404 -3.50 -20.15 -17.41
N ASN A 405 -2.91 -19.22 -16.67
CA ASN A 405 -1.84 -18.34 -17.13
C ASN A 405 -1.02 -17.83 -15.92
N ALA A 406 -0.09 -16.90 -16.15
CA ALA A 406 0.82 -16.39 -15.13
C ALA A 406 0.16 -15.68 -13.93
N TYR A 407 -1.10 -15.22 -14.08
CA TYR A 407 -1.83 -14.45 -13.07
C TYR A 407 -3.14 -15.12 -12.67
N THR A 408 -3.57 -16.16 -13.37
CA THR A 408 -4.88 -16.81 -13.15
C THR A 408 -4.72 -18.29 -12.88
N VAL A 409 -5.27 -18.73 -11.75
CA VAL A 409 -5.38 -20.13 -11.34
C VAL A 409 -6.86 -20.47 -11.16
N GLU A 410 -7.26 -21.63 -11.68
CA GLU A 410 -8.58 -22.17 -11.42
C GLU A 410 -8.51 -23.28 -10.36
N VAL A 411 -9.32 -23.15 -9.32
CA VAL A 411 -9.53 -24.16 -8.29
C VAL A 411 -10.93 -24.73 -8.48
N THR A 412 -11.07 -26.04 -8.60
CA THR A 412 -12.38 -26.68 -8.85
C THR A 412 -12.66 -27.73 -7.80
N SER A 413 -13.85 -27.69 -7.22
CA SER A 413 -14.31 -28.73 -6.30
C SER A 413 -14.43 -30.08 -7.01
N VAL A 414 -13.89 -31.13 -6.39
CA VAL A 414 -14.01 -32.52 -6.88
C VAL A 414 -15.44 -33.03 -6.73
N VAL A 415 -16.20 -32.51 -5.76
CA VAL A 415 -17.56 -32.96 -5.45
C VAL A 415 -18.59 -32.23 -6.30
N VAL A 416 -18.42 -30.91 -6.48
CA VAL A 416 -19.34 -30.05 -7.22
C VAL A 416 -18.57 -29.42 -8.37
N THR A 417 -18.54 -30.07 -9.54
CA THR A 417 -17.66 -29.62 -10.64
C THR A 417 -18.00 -28.25 -11.25
N GLU A 418 -19.18 -27.73 -10.95
CA GLU A 418 -19.61 -26.37 -11.32
C GLU A 418 -19.09 -25.31 -10.32
N ASP A 419 -18.64 -25.73 -9.14
CA ASP A 419 -17.97 -24.90 -8.15
C ASP A 419 -16.51 -24.73 -8.57
N LYS A 420 -16.32 -23.73 -9.43
CA LYS A 420 -15.08 -23.43 -10.12
C LYS A 420 -14.66 -22.00 -9.80
N ASP A 421 -13.67 -21.89 -8.93
CA ASP A 421 -13.13 -20.63 -8.46
C ASP A 421 -12.02 -20.14 -9.39
N SER A 422 -12.13 -18.89 -9.83
CA SER A 422 -11.10 -18.19 -10.60
C SER A 422 -10.33 -17.28 -9.65
N LEU A 423 -9.06 -17.59 -9.44
CA LEU A 423 -8.15 -16.84 -8.60
C LEU A 423 -7.24 -15.97 -9.48
N VAL A 424 -7.25 -14.67 -9.24
CA VAL A 424 -6.39 -13.69 -9.91
C VAL A 424 -5.46 -13.04 -8.89
N ASP A 425 -4.20 -12.87 -9.26
CA ASP A 425 -3.18 -12.14 -8.48
C ASP A 425 -2.85 -12.70 -7.08
N PHE A 426 -3.10 -13.98 -6.82
CA PHE A 426 -2.71 -14.63 -5.55
C PHE A 426 -1.29 -15.21 -5.55
N GLU A 427 -0.62 -15.16 -4.40
CA GLU A 427 0.63 -15.87 -4.10
C GLU A 427 0.39 -17.24 -3.45
N PHE A 428 -0.68 -17.38 -2.65
CA PHE A 428 -0.93 -18.59 -1.87
C PHE A 428 -2.37 -19.09 -2.01
N ILE A 429 -2.49 -20.42 -2.04
CA ILE A 429 -3.76 -21.13 -1.85
C ILE A 429 -3.68 -21.90 -0.55
N GLN A 430 -4.50 -21.54 0.43
CA GLN A 430 -4.58 -22.21 1.72
C GLN A 430 -5.78 -23.16 1.76
N PHE A 431 -5.52 -24.46 1.89
CA PHE A 431 -6.50 -25.48 2.25
C PHE A 431 -6.43 -25.78 3.75
N ALA A 432 -7.36 -26.60 4.25
CA ALA A 432 -7.41 -26.98 5.65
C ALA A 432 -6.18 -27.79 6.13
N ASP A 433 -5.53 -28.54 5.23
CA ASP A 433 -4.42 -29.45 5.53
C ASP A 433 -3.06 -29.01 4.98
N GLU A 434 -3.04 -28.15 3.96
CA GLU A 434 -1.80 -27.63 3.38
C GLU A 434 -1.96 -26.22 2.76
N THR A 435 -0.83 -25.56 2.51
CA THR A 435 -0.77 -24.31 1.76
C THR A 435 0.10 -24.52 0.54
N ILE A 436 -0.44 -24.17 -0.63
CA ILE A 436 0.24 -24.21 -1.92
C ILE A 436 0.74 -22.81 -2.22
N VAL A 437 2.00 -22.71 -2.63
CA VAL A 437 2.56 -21.48 -3.20
C VAL A 437 2.30 -21.49 -4.70
N ILE A 438 1.69 -20.43 -5.22
CA ILE A 438 1.50 -20.22 -6.65
C ILE A 438 2.77 -19.58 -7.19
N ASN A 439 3.37 -20.16 -8.23
CA ASN A 439 4.58 -19.59 -8.82
C ASN A 439 4.24 -18.47 -9.81
N LYS A 440 4.44 -17.20 -9.43
CA LYS A 440 4.27 -16.04 -10.33
C LYS A 440 5.41 -15.91 -11.33
N ALA A 441 5.10 -15.42 -12.54
CA ALA A 441 6.11 -15.21 -13.57
C ALA A 441 7.11 -14.10 -13.20
N PRO A 442 8.41 -14.21 -13.56
CA PRO A 442 9.40 -13.20 -13.24
C PRO A 442 9.12 -11.88 -13.96
N VAL A 443 9.21 -10.74 -13.27
CA VAL A 443 9.09 -9.41 -13.90
C VAL A 443 10.48 -8.88 -14.24
N VAL A 444 10.75 -8.64 -15.52
CA VAL A 444 12.07 -8.19 -16.03
C VAL A 444 12.02 -6.71 -16.41
N THR A 445 12.92 -5.90 -15.83
CA THR A 445 13.13 -4.50 -16.21
C THR A 445 14.55 -4.33 -16.77
N MET A 446 14.66 -3.78 -17.98
CA MET A 446 15.93 -3.55 -18.69
C MET A 446 15.83 -2.38 -19.68
N PRO A 447 16.94 -1.76 -20.10
CA PRO A 447 16.91 -0.71 -21.11
C PRO A 447 16.46 -1.25 -22.47
N GLU A 448 15.62 -0.49 -23.18
CA GLU A 448 15.22 -0.82 -24.55
C GLU A 448 16.37 -0.60 -25.55
N THR A 449 17.21 0.41 -25.31
CA THR A 449 18.32 0.77 -26.18
C THR A 449 19.54 1.23 -25.38
N ILE A 450 20.73 0.83 -25.84
CA ILE A 450 22.01 1.30 -25.33
C ILE A 450 22.80 1.83 -26.53
N THR A 451 23.24 3.09 -26.46
CA THR A 451 24.16 3.67 -27.44
C THR A 451 25.55 3.76 -26.84
N VAL A 452 26.54 3.22 -27.53
CA VAL A 452 27.93 3.18 -27.08
C VAL A 452 28.87 3.40 -28.26
N ARG A 453 29.99 4.10 -28.04
CA ARG A 453 31.02 4.28 -29.06
C ARG A 453 31.86 3.00 -29.16
N GLU A 454 32.33 2.67 -30.36
CA GLU A 454 33.22 1.53 -30.57
C GLU A 454 34.41 1.51 -29.60
N GLY A 455 34.87 0.30 -29.24
CA GLY A 455 36.00 0.10 -28.32
C GLY A 455 35.71 0.41 -26.85
N LEU A 456 34.62 1.09 -26.51
CA LEU A 456 34.22 1.33 -25.13
C LEU A 456 33.47 0.14 -24.52
N GLN A 457 33.65 -0.04 -23.21
CA GLN A 457 32.87 -1.01 -22.44
C GLN A 457 31.51 -0.42 -22.07
N ALA A 458 30.46 -1.23 -22.18
CA ALA A 458 29.12 -0.92 -21.70
C ALA A 458 28.53 -2.10 -20.90
N ASN A 459 27.54 -1.78 -20.08
CA ASN A 459 26.79 -2.73 -19.25
C ASN A 459 25.32 -2.73 -19.66
N ILE A 460 24.72 -3.92 -19.72
CA ILE A 460 23.28 -4.09 -19.79
C ILE A 460 22.79 -4.37 -18.37
N ALA A 461 22.21 -3.35 -17.74
CA ALA A 461 21.66 -3.45 -16.40
C ALA A 461 20.22 -3.97 -16.47
N VAL A 462 19.99 -5.14 -15.88
CA VAL A 462 18.70 -5.81 -15.79
C VAL A 462 18.37 -6.07 -14.32
N THR A 463 17.12 -5.85 -13.96
CA THR A 463 16.58 -6.24 -12.66
C THR A 463 15.41 -7.20 -12.88
N VAL A 464 15.36 -8.25 -12.07
CA VAL A 464 14.22 -9.18 -12.04
C VAL A 464 13.60 -9.14 -10.65
N THR A 465 12.28 -9.01 -10.58
CA THR A 465 11.50 -9.05 -9.34
C THR A 465 10.49 -10.18 -9.41
N GLN A 466 10.42 -10.98 -8.35
CA GLN A 466 9.37 -11.98 -8.13
C GLN A 466 9.20 -12.24 -6.61
N PRO A 467 7.97 -12.47 -6.12
CA PRO A 467 7.73 -12.69 -4.69
C PRO A 467 8.01 -14.14 -4.21
N ASP A 468 7.94 -15.15 -5.08
CA ASP A 468 7.67 -16.52 -4.60
C ASP A 468 8.84 -17.53 -4.73
N GLU A 469 9.80 -17.30 -5.63
CA GLU A 469 10.96 -18.20 -5.83
C GLU A 469 12.25 -17.43 -6.20
N ASP A 470 13.38 -18.14 -6.32
CA ASP A 470 14.61 -17.64 -6.92
C ASP A 470 14.59 -17.91 -8.43
N VAL A 471 15.05 -16.96 -9.26
CA VAL A 471 15.10 -17.14 -10.72
C VAL A 471 16.09 -18.25 -11.03
N HIS A 472 15.68 -19.21 -11.87
CA HIS A 472 16.45 -20.42 -12.11
C HIS A 472 17.50 -20.28 -13.21
N SER A 473 17.23 -19.48 -14.26
CA SER A 473 18.18 -19.30 -15.37
C SER A 473 18.01 -17.99 -16.14
N TYR A 474 19.12 -17.52 -16.69
CA TYR A 474 19.20 -16.42 -17.64
C TYR A 474 19.91 -16.93 -18.90
N THR A 475 19.39 -16.59 -20.08
CA THR A 475 20.04 -16.94 -21.34
C THR A 475 20.03 -15.75 -22.28
N TRP A 476 21.21 -15.24 -22.59
CA TRP A 476 21.41 -14.22 -23.60
C TRP A 476 21.65 -14.84 -24.97
N THR A 477 20.90 -14.37 -25.97
CA THR A 477 21.06 -14.77 -27.37
C THR A 477 21.17 -13.54 -28.24
N GLN A 478 22.21 -13.46 -29.07
CA GLN A 478 22.28 -12.45 -30.12
C GLN A 478 21.36 -12.85 -31.28
N LEU A 479 20.44 -11.97 -31.67
CA LEU A 479 19.47 -12.21 -32.74
C LEU A 479 20.02 -11.81 -34.11
N ASP A 480 20.69 -10.66 -34.19
CA ASP A 480 21.27 -10.11 -35.42
C ASP A 480 22.43 -9.14 -35.14
N GLY A 481 22.96 -8.53 -36.21
CA GLY A 481 24.06 -7.56 -36.14
C GLY A 481 25.46 -8.18 -36.19
N ILE A 482 26.46 -7.36 -35.91
CA ILE A 482 27.88 -7.77 -35.82
C ILE A 482 28.06 -8.62 -34.55
N GLU A 483 28.86 -9.68 -34.64
CA GLU A 483 29.14 -10.58 -33.51
C GLU A 483 29.61 -9.81 -32.27
N LEU A 484 28.89 -9.99 -31.16
CA LEU A 484 29.16 -9.34 -29.89
C LEU A 484 29.50 -10.38 -28.83
N THR A 485 30.70 -10.31 -28.27
CA THR A 485 31.08 -11.18 -27.15
C THR A 485 30.59 -10.57 -25.84
N LEU A 486 29.66 -11.26 -25.17
CA LEU A 486 29.19 -10.87 -23.84
C LEU A 486 30.10 -11.46 -22.74
N GLU A 487 30.53 -10.60 -21.84
CA GLU A 487 31.21 -10.98 -20.61
C GLU A 487 30.18 -11.31 -19.52
N ASN A 488 30.34 -12.47 -18.89
CA ASN A 488 29.41 -13.02 -17.90
C ASN A 488 28.02 -13.32 -18.46
N ALA A 489 27.93 -13.91 -19.66
CA ALA A 489 26.65 -14.24 -20.31
C ALA A 489 25.70 -15.14 -19.49
N ASP A 490 26.20 -15.83 -18.47
CA ASP A 490 25.39 -16.63 -17.53
C ASP A 490 24.77 -15.80 -16.39
N ASN A 491 25.13 -14.52 -16.27
CA ASN A 491 24.61 -13.61 -15.26
C ASN A 491 23.50 -12.74 -15.81
N LEU A 492 22.65 -12.23 -14.90
CA LEU A 492 21.59 -11.28 -15.22
C LEU A 492 22.11 -9.99 -15.87
N ASN A 493 23.18 -9.43 -15.29
CA ASN A 493 23.86 -8.25 -15.81
C ASN A 493 25.08 -8.67 -16.62
N VAL A 494 25.11 -8.29 -17.89
CA VAL A 494 26.21 -8.59 -18.81
C VAL A 494 26.98 -7.33 -19.16
N ASN A 495 28.27 -7.48 -19.42
CA ASN A 495 29.12 -6.42 -19.96
C ASN A 495 29.59 -6.80 -21.36
N PHE A 496 29.94 -5.81 -22.15
CA PHE A 496 30.57 -6.04 -23.46
C PHE A 496 31.47 -4.87 -23.81
N VAL A 497 32.41 -5.11 -24.72
CA VAL A 497 33.17 -4.05 -25.40
C VAL A 497 32.57 -3.87 -26.78
N ALA A 498 32.22 -2.64 -27.13
CA ALA A 498 31.61 -2.33 -28.41
C ALA A 498 32.56 -2.70 -29.56
N PRO A 499 32.11 -3.46 -30.57
CA PRO A 499 32.95 -3.84 -31.71
C PRO A 499 33.35 -2.61 -32.52
N SER A 500 34.43 -2.73 -33.29
CA SER A 500 34.82 -1.67 -34.22
C SER A 500 33.92 -1.64 -35.45
N VAL A 501 33.53 -0.43 -35.88
CA VAL A 501 32.57 -0.21 -36.96
C VAL A 501 32.99 0.97 -37.83
N ASP A 502 32.77 0.87 -39.15
CA ASP A 502 33.06 1.97 -40.09
C ASP A 502 31.91 2.99 -40.21
N ALA A 503 30.73 2.61 -39.71
CA ALA A 503 29.50 3.42 -39.69
C ALA A 503 28.65 3.01 -38.48
N GLN A 504 27.61 3.77 -38.17
CA GLN A 504 26.69 3.38 -37.11
C GLN A 504 26.01 2.03 -37.43
N GLU A 505 26.10 1.08 -36.51
CA GLU A 505 25.57 -0.27 -36.64
C GLU A 505 24.66 -0.62 -35.46
N THR A 506 23.79 -1.61 -35.65
CA THR A 506 22.84 -2.08 -34.63
C THR A 506 22.99 -3.56 -34.36
N ILE A 507 22.92 -3.95 -33.08
CA ILE A 507 22.97 -5.34 -32.62
C ILE A 507 21.75 -5.58 -31.73
N ASN A 508 20.90 -6.55 -32.07
CA ASN A 508 19.76 -6.92 -31.23
C ASN A 508 20.09 -8.16 -30.39
N LEU A 509 19.91 -8.03 -29.08
CA LEU A 509 20.07 -9.12 -28.11
C LEU A 509 18.70 -9.49 -27.52
N GLN A 510 18.54 -10.77 -27.21
CA GLN A 510 17.41 -11.31 -26.45
C GLN A 510 17.89 -11.86 -25.12
N LEU A 511 17.19 -11.51 -24.05
CA LEU A 511 17.28 -12.15 -22.75
C LEU A 511 16.06 -13.07 -22.57
N VAL A 512 16.32 -14.33 -22.26
CA VAL A 512 15.31 -15.28 -21.78
C VAL A 512 15.52 -15.48 -20.29
N VAL A 513 14.49 -15.26 -19.48
CA VAL A 513 14.48 -15.47 -18.03
C VAL A 513 13.50 -16.58 -17.70
N SER A 514 13.90 -17.55 -16.88
CA SER A 514 13.03 -18.62 -16.43
C SER A 514 13.22 -18.92 -14.95
N ASP A 515 12.11 -19.12 -14.25
CA ASP A 515 12.00 -19.64 -12.88
C ASP A 515 11.73 -21.17 -12.88
N GLY A 516 11.92 -21.86 -14.00
CA GLY A 516 11.67 -23.30 -14.12
C GLY A 516 10.22 -23.68 -14.48
N ALA A 517 9.24 -22.81 -14.27
CA ALA A 517 7.84 -23.05 -14.69
C ALA A 517 7.37 -22.02 -15.73
N ASN A 518 7.73 -20.76 -15.55
CA ASN A 518 7.49 -19.63 -16.44
C ASN A 518 8.75 -19.29 -17.25
N VAL A 519 8.53 -18.71 -18.42
CA VAL A 519 9.60 -18.23 -19.32
C VAL A 519 9.19 -16.88 -19.89
N ILE A 520 10.04 -15.87 -19.67
CA ILE A 520 9.84 -14.50 -20.13
C ILE A 520 10.98 -14.12 -21.09
N THR A 521 10.65 -13.39 -22.15
CA THR A 521 11.59 -12.97 -23.18
C THR A 521 11.57 -11.46 -23.37
N ASN A 522 12.74 -10.82 -23.29
CA ASN A 522 12.91 -9.39 -23.52
C ASN A 522 14.01 -9.15 -24.56
N THR A 523 13.99 -7.99 -25.21
CA THR A 523 15.00 -7.61 -26.21
C THR A 523 15.60 -6.25 -25.90
N VAL A 524 16.87 -6.07 -26.23
CA VAL A 524 17.57 -4.77 -26.19
C VAL A 524 18.31 -4.54 -27.49
N THR A 525 18.26 -3.31 -27.98
CA THR A 525 19.02 -2.87 -29.15
C THR A 525 20.28 -2.13 -28.70
N ILE A 526 21.44 -2.60 -29.13
CA ILE A 526 22.72 -1.90 -28.97
C ILE A 526 23.01 -1.11 -30.25
N ILE A 527 23.22 0.19 -30.12
CA ILE A 527 23.65 1.07 -31.19
C ILE A 527 25.13 1.37 -30.99
N VAL A 528 25.96 0.92 -31.93
CA VAL A 528 27.40 1.16 -31.91
C VAL A 528 27.71 2.31 -32.86
N VAL A 529 28.31 3.38 -32.35
CA VAL A 529 28.75 4.53 -33.16
C VAL A 529 30.27 4.50 -33.36
N PRO A 530 30.78 4.79 -34.58
CA PRO A 530 32.21 4.84 -34.84
C PRO A 530 32.88 6.01 -34.10
N ASN A 531 34.17 5.90 -33.85
CA ASN A 531 35.04 7.00 -33.44
C ASN A 531 35.56 7.74 -34.68
N ASN A 532 35.50 9.06 -34.68
CA ASN A 532 36.04 9.88 -35.76
C ASN A 532 37.41 10.43 -35.36
N THR A 533 38.48 9.85 -35.92
CA THR A 533 39.86 10.27 -35.64
C THR A 533 40.06 11.79 -35.73
N PRO A 534 40.91 12.38 -34.86
CA PRO A 534 41.13 13.82 -34.84
C PRO A 534 41.80 14.32 -36.11
N ILE A 535 41.54 15.57 -36.48
CA ILE A 535 42.07 16.21 -37.69
C ILE A 535 42.97 17.38 -37.30
N ILE A 536 44.26 17.30 -37.68
CA ILE A 536 45.19 18.44 -37.59
C ILE A 536 44.95 19.34 -38.81
N THR A 537 44.49 20.57 -38.58
CA THR A 537 44.18 21.53 -39.65
C THR A 537 45.33 22.49 -39.94
N ASN A 538 46.14 22.81 -38.92
CA ASN A 538 47.28 23.70 -39.10
C ASN A 538 48.38 23.41 -38.09
N VAL A 539 49.63 23.59 -38.51
CA VAL A 539 50.82 23.62 -37.66
C VAL A 539 51.66 24.78 -38.12
N THR A 540 52.23 25.54 -37.18
CA THR A 540 53.14 26.67 -37.47
C THR A 540 54.14 26.29 -38.56
N ALA A 541 54.28 27.16 -39.56
CA ALA A 541 55.17 26.95 -40.69
C ALA A 541 56.65 26.94 -40.27
N ASP A 542 57.50 26.45 -41.17
CA ASP A 542 58.95 26.40 -40.98
C ASP A 542 59.52 27.77 -40.53
N GLN A 543 60.46 27.73 -39.60
CA GLN A 543 61.08 28.93 -39.02
C GLN A 543 62.58 28.96 -39.29
N THR A 544 63.14 30.16 -39.42
CA THR A 544 64.59 30.40 -39.36
C THR A 544 64.86 31.33 -38.19
N VAL A 545 65.68 30.88 -37.25
CA VAL A 545 65.96 31.58 -36.00
C VAL A 545 67.46 31.54 -35.70
N ASP A 546 67.97 32.54 -35.02
CA ASP A 546 69.36 32.53 -34.57
C ASP A 546 69.55 31.58 -33.37
N GLU A 547 70.76 31.02 -33.20
CA GLU A 547 71.09 30.23 -32.01
C GLU A 547 70.78 31.01 -30.71
N ARG A 548 70.41 30.29 -29.64
CA ARG A 548 70.03 30.82 -28.32
C ARG A 548 68.74 31.66 -28.29
N THR A 549 68.01 31.77 -29.39
CA THR A 549 66.70 32.45 -29.40
C THR A 549 65.56 31.48 -29.11
N THR A 550 64.42 32.01 -28.65
CA THR A 550 63.22 31.19 -28.36
C THR A 550 62.44 30.90 -29.64
N VAL A 551 62.19 29.62 -29.88
CA VAL A 551 61.28 29.09 -30.90
C VAL A 551 59.91 28.87 -30.26
N THR A 552 58.83 29.21 -30.97
CA THR A 552 57.45 28.92 -30.54
C THR A 552 56.67 28.37 -31.73
N LEU A 553 56.04 27.22 -31.53
CA LEU A 553 55.24 26.52 -32.52
C LEU A 553 53.87 26.23 -31.92
N THR A 554 52.82 26.40 -32.73
CA THR A 554 51.43 26.10 -32.40
C THR A 554 50.84 25.08 -33.35
N VAL A 555 49.84 24.33 -32.86
CA VAL A 555 48.99 23.41 -33.64
C VAL A 555 47.52 23.80 -33.48
N ILE A 556 46.73 23.59 -34.53
CA ILE A 556 45.27 23.65 -34.51
C ILE A 556 44.77 22.28 -34.95
N ALA A 557 44.03 21.61 -34.06
CA ALA A 557 43.39 20.33 -34.33
C ALA A 557 41.92 20.39 -33.89
N THR A 558 41.09 19.57 -34.50
CA THR A 558 39.66 19.45 -34.20
C THR A 558 39.24 17.99 -34.23
N ASP A 559 38.27 17.65 -33.42
CA ASP A 559 37.66 16.33 -33.36
C ASP A 559 36.18 16.41 -33.74
N ALA A 560 35.69 15.49 -34.57
CA ALA A 560 34.30 15.55 -35.04
C ALA A 560 33.30 15.11 -33.95
N ASP A 561 33.74 14.28 -33.00
CA ASP A 561 32.95 13.84 -31.86
C ASP A 561 33.06 14.80 -30.66
N ASN A 562 33.88 15.85 -30.81
CA ASN A 562 34.22 16.84 -29.77
C ASN A 562 34.93 16.24 -28.56
N ASP A 563 35.74 15.21 -28.77
CA ASP A 563 36.56 14.63 -27.72
C ASP A 563 37.69 15.58 -27.28
N ALA A 564 38.18 15.37 -26.06
CA ALA A 564 39.27 16.16 -25.51
C ALA A 564 40.61 15.71 -26.13
N LEU A 565 41.28 16.64 -26.83
CA LEU A 565 42.54 16.36 -27.50
C LEU A 565 43.74 16.46 -26.56
N THR A 566 44.65 15.51 -26.70
CA THR A 566 45.97 15.47 -26.06
C THR A 566 47.06 15.63 -27.09
N TYR A 567 48.16 16.29 -26.71
CA TYR A 567 49.24 16.67 -27.61
C TYR A 567 50.57 16.07 -27.16
N ARG A 568 51.45 15.79 -28.10
CA ARG A 568 52.83 15.38 -27.84
C ARG A 568 53.77 15.92 -28.91
N TRP A 569 54.65 16.83 -28.52
CA TRP A 569 55.65 17.42 -29.41
C TRP A 569 56.98 16.68 -29.36
N VAL A 570 57.56 16.43 -30.54
CA VAL A 570 58.86 15.80 -30.69
C VAL A 570 59.75 16.70 -31.54
N VAL A 571 60.94 17.03 -31.02
CA VAL A 571 62.02 17.69 -31.78
C VAL A 571 63.13 16.67 -31.96
N ASN A 572 63.47 16.38 -33.22
CA ASN A 572 64.60 15.52 -33.56
C ASN A 572 65.82 16.36 -33.95
N ASP A 573 66.95 15.71 -34.16
CA ASP A 573 68.21 16.30 -34.62
C ASP A 573 68.88 17.30 -33.64
N ALA A 574 68.27 17.54 -32.48
CA ALA A 574 68.90 18.18 -31.32
C ALA A 574 68.25 17.72 -30.00
N THR A 575 68.99 17.88 -28.88
CA THR A 575 68.42 17.75 -27.54
C THR A 575 68.07 19.14 -27.02
N VAL A 576 66.78 19.44 -26.96
CA VAL A 576 66.23 20.71 -26.45
C VAL A 576 65.28 20.43 -25.28
N ILE A 577 65.17 21.38 -24.36
CA ILE A 577 64.15 21.32 -23.29
C ILE A 577 62.89 21.98 -23.83
N LEU A 578 61.82 21.20 -23.94
CA LEU A 578 60.52 21.68 -24.39
C LEU A 578 59.71 22.22 -23.21
N THR A 579 59.00 23.32 -23.44
CA THR A 579 58.00 23.87 -22.53
C THR A 579 56.65 23.88 -23.24
N GLY A 580 55.64 23.22 -22.66
CA GLY A 580 54.31 23.08 -23.27
C GLY A 580 54.21 21.93 -24.28
N ASP A 581 55.08 20.92 -24.18
CA ASP A 581 55.15 19.74 -25.07
C ASP A 581 53.91 18.84 -25.04
N THR A 582 52.99 19.07 -24.10
CA THR A 582 51.67 18.43 -24.04
C THR A 582 50.51 19.38 -24.31
N THR A 583 50.75 20.54 -24.92
CA THR A 583 49.74 21.58 -25.18
C THR A 583 49.70 21.97 -26.66
N GLU A 584 48.71 22.78 -27.05
CA GLU A 584 48.60 23.35 -28.40
C GLU A 584 49.78 24.25 -28.80
N THR A 585 50.61 24.67 -27.84
CA THR A 585 51.78 25.53 -28.07
C THR A 585 53.01 24.98 -27.39
N VAL A 586 54.06 24.69 -28.16
CA VAL A 586 55.38 24.31 -27.64
C VAL A 586 56.39 25.43 -27.83
N SER A 587 57.29 25.59 -26.88
CA SER A 587 58.43 26.49 -27.00
C SER A 587 59.72 25.84 -26.51
N PHE A 588 60.84 26.23 -27.12
CA PHE A 588 62.18 25.81 -26.71
C PHE A 588 63.21 26.85 -27.13
N THR A 589 64.39 26.83 -26.52
CA THR A 589 65.52 27.68 -26.94
C THR A 589 66.33 26.95 -28.00
N ALA A 590 66.58 27.60 -29.14
CA ALA A 590 67.41 27.07 -30.21
C ALA A 590 68.82 26.74 -29.69
N PRO A 591 69.36 25.54 -29.96
CA PRO A 591 70.66 25.11 -29.45
C PRO A 591 71.80 25.92 -30.06
N ASP A 592 72.96 25.89 -29.40
CA ASP A 592 74.21 26.40 -29.98
C ASP A 592 74.65 25.49 -31.13
N VAL A 593 75.02 26.08 -32.27
CA VAL A 593 75.38 25.33 -33.48
C VAL A 593 76.67 25.87 -34.08
N THR A 594 77.52 25.00 -34.64
CA THR A 594 78.79 25.43 -35.27
C THR A 594 78.65 25.82 -36.75
N SER A 595 77.47 25.57 -37.32
CA SER A 595 77.02 25.93 -38.66
C SER A 595 75.50 25.87 -38.71
N ASP A 596 74.87 26.53 -39.67
CA ASP A 596 73.41 26.49 -39.83
C ASP A 596 72.89 25.04 -39.83
N THR A 597 71.96 24.74 -38.92
CA THR A 597 71.48 23.38 -38.66
C THR A 597 69.97 23.36 -38.71
N ALA A 598 69.40 22.42 -39.44
CA ALA A 598 67.95 22.20 -39.51
C ALA A 598 67.52 21.19 -38.44
N LEU A 599 66.57 21.59 -37.58
CA LEU A 599 65.89 20.72 -36.64
C LEU A 599 64.53 20.32 -37.20
N THR A 600 64.12 19.07 -37.02
CA THR A 600 62.80 18.60 -37.43
C THR A 600 61.85 18.50 -36.24
N VAL A 601 60.64 19.04 -36.40
CA VAL A 601 59.61 19.07 -35.35
C VAL A 601 58.34 18.42 -35.85
N GLN A 602 57.71 17.60 -35.01
CA GLN A 602 56.43 16.95 -35.29
C GLN A 602 55.53 16.99 -34.05
N VAL A 603 54.23 17.12 -34.25
CA VAL A 603 53.22 17.00 -33.18
C VAL A 603 52.31 15.81 -33.44
N PHE A 604 52.04 15.06 -32.39
CA PHE A 604 51.06 13.98 -32.35
C PHE A 604 49.84 14.48 -31.56
N VAL A 605 48.65 14.23 -32.09
CA VAL A 605 47.36 14.62 -31.49
C VAL A 605 46.50 13.37 -31.33
N SER A 606 45.99 13.14 -30.12
CA SER A 606 45.13 11.99 -29.82
C SER A 606 43.86 12.44 -29.09
N ASP A 607 42.73 11.86 -29.48
CA ASP A 607 41.41 11.98 -28.82
C ASP A 607 41.25 11.02 -27.63
N GLY A 608 42.26 10.17 -27.36
CA GLY A 608 42.22 9.10 -26.36
C GLY A 608 41.86 7.72 -26.92
N PHE A 609 41.43 7.63 -28.18
CA PHE A 609 41.13 6.40 -28.92
C PHE A 609 42.14 6.17 -30.05
N ASP A 610 42.36 7.20 -30.87
CA ASP A 610 43.25 7.23 -32.02
C ASP A 610 44.31 8.33 -31.88
N GLU A 611 45.44 8.20 -32.60
CA GLU A 611 46.51 9.21 -32.66
C GLU A 611 46.84 9.53 -34.11
N VAL A 612 46.87 10.83 -34.45
CA VAL A 612 47.35 11.33 -35.75
C VAL A 612 48.60 12.17 -35.56
N SER A 613 49.49 12.16 -36.56
CA SER A 613 50.72 12.95 -36.56
C SER A 613 50.70 14.04 -37.64
N SER A 614 51.25 15.21 -37.33
CA SER A 614 51.43 16.27 -38.33
C SER A 614 52.46 15.91 -39.39
N GLU A 615 52.47 16.67 -40.49
CA GLU A 615 53.68 16.78 -41.32
C GLU A 615 54.86 17.32 -40.47
N THR A 616 56.08 16.96 -40.86
CA THR A 616 57.29 17.48 -40.23
C THR A 616 57.50 18.95 -40.59
N ARG A 617 57.82 19.77 -39.60
CA ARG A 617 58.23 21.17 -39.75
C ARG A 617 59.72 21.34 -39.50
N THR A 618 60.34 22.28 -40.20
CA THR A 618 61.77 22.55 -40.10
C THR A 618 62.03 23.86 -39.35
N VAL A 619 62.89 23.80 -38.34
CA VAL A 619 63.44 24.98 -37.67
C VAL A 619 64.92 25.09 -38.02
N THR A 620 65.26 26.04 -38.88
CA THR A 620 66.65 26.32 -39.27
C THR A 620 67.30 27.24 -38.25
N VAL A 621 68.28 26.73 -37.52
CA VAL A 621 69.05 27.50 -36.53
C VAL A 621 70.28 28.08 -37.20
N THR A 622 70.36 29.41 -37.33
CA THR A 622 71.50 30.14 -37.90
C THR A 622 72.61 30.30 -36.87
N ASN A 623 73.83 29.91 -37.24
CA ASN A 623 75.01 30.07 -36.38
C ASN A 623 75.40 31.56 -36.30
N ILE A 624 75.48 32.11 -35.09
CA ILE A 624 76.05 33.43 -34.85
C ILE A 624 77.45 33.27 -34.24
N GLU A 625 78.49 33.66 -34.99
CA GLU A 625 79.85 33.67 -34.47
C GLU A 625 79.97 34.57 -33.22
N ALA A 626 80.50 34.02 -32.13
CA ALA A 626 80.74 34.76 -30.91
C ALA A 626 81.77 35.89 -31.16
N LEU A 627 81.40 37.14 -30.85
CA LEU A 627 82.33 38.28 -30.85
C LEU A 627 83.47 38.02 -29.85
N VAL A 628 84.68 37.79 -30.36
CA VAL A 628 85.89 37.62 -29.55
C VAL A 628 86.28 38.97 -28.95
N PHE A 629 86.08 39.16 -27.64
CA PHE A 629 86.64 40.30 -26.92
C PHE A 629 88.14 40.08 -26.70
N LEU A 630 88.98 40.86 -27.38
CA LEU A 630 90.44 40.85 -27.16
C LEU A 630 90.76 41.43 -25.76
N PRO A 631 91.63 40.79 -24.94
CA PRO A 631 92.11 41.39 -23.71
C PRO A 631 92.99 42.61 -24.00
N THR A 632 92.74 43.72 -23.30
CA THR A 632 93.53 44.96 -23.37
C THR A 632 94.95 44.76 -22.81
N PRO A 633 96.01 45.33 -23.43
CA PRO A 633 97.39 45.12 -22.98
C PRO A 633 97.74 45.93 -21.74
N GLU A 634 98.42 45.27 -20.80
CA GLU A 634 99.00 45.85 -19.59
C GLU A 634 100.32 46.58 -19.94
N GLU A 635 100.36 47.91 -19.79
CA GLU A 635 101.60 48.70 -19.85
C GLU A 635 102.11 49.08 -18.45
N LYS A 636 103.39 48.73 -18.22
CA LYS A 636 104.15 48.85 -16.97
C LYS A 636 104.28 50.29 -16.46
N LYS A 637 104.21 50.47 -15.13
CA LYS A 637 105.03 51.47 -14.43
C LYS A 637 105.80 50.85 -13.27
N SER A 638 107.10 51.17 -13.29
CA SER A 638 108.16 50.75 -12.37
C SER A 638 108.18 51.58 -11.08
N SER A 639 108.59 50.92 -9.99
CA SER A 639 108.92 51.43 -8.63
C SER A 639 107.75 51.95 -7.78
N GLY A 640 107.59 51.60 -6.50
CA GLY A 640 108.35 50.71 -5.62
C GLY A 640 107.84 50.84 -4.18
N GLY A 641 107.72 49.70 -3.47
CA GLY A 641 107.65 49.55 -2.00
C GLY A 641 106.46 50.17 -1.26
N SER A 642 105.92 49.64 -0.16
CA SER A 642 106.20 48.44 0.63
C SER A 642 105.09 48.33 1.71
N PHE A 643 105.03 47.16 2.38
CA PHE A 643 104.20 46.83 3.55
C PHE A 643 102.69 46.73 3.28
N GLY A 644 102.03 45.58 3.45
CA GLY A 644 102.31 44.49 4.38
C GLY A 644 101.42 44.64 5.61
N TYR A 645 100.51 43.67 5.72
CA TYR A 645 99.87 43.20 6.94
C TYR A 645 98.57 43.87 7.44
N LEU A 646 97.49 43.08 7.30
CA LEU A 646 96.76 42.43 8.41
C LEU A 646 95.34 42.96 8.71
N ILE A 647 94.51 41.99 9.12
CA ILE A 647 93.28 42.07 9.95
C ILE A 647 91.97 42.19 9.14
N LEU A 648 91.21 41.09 8.92
CA LEU A 648 90.22 40.44 9.82
C LEU A 648 89.03 41.34 10.21
N LEU A 649 87.80 40.90 9.91
CA LEU A 649 86.56 40.92 10.73
C LEU A 649 85.33 40.94 9.80
N ILE A 650 84.48 39.91 9.78
CA ILE A 650 83.31 39.62 10.65
C ILE A 650 81.97 40.08 10.02
N ALA A 651 81.00 39.15 10.11
CA ALA A 651 79.53 39.29 10.15
C ALA A 651 78.82 39.94 8.93
N GLY A 652 77.61 39.54 8.58
CA GLY A 652 76.64 38.65 9.23
C GLY A 652 75.24 38.94 8.69
N LEU A 653 74.25 38.25 9.27
CA LEU A 653 72.79 38.31 9.04
C LEU A 653 72.33 37.59 7.76
N ARG A 654 71.60 36.45 7.78
CA ARG A 654 70.53 35.89 8.64
C ARG A 654 69.20 36.64 8.58
N LEU A 655 68.12 35.84 8.43
CA LEU A 655 66.67 36.06 8.61
C LEU A 655 65.86 36.45 7.35
N PHE A 656 64.57 36.11 7.17
CA PHE A 656 63.61 35.04 7.54
C PHE A 656 62.24 35.56 7.04
N ARG A 657 61.26 34.66 6.85
CA ARG A 657 59.80 34.90 6.69
C ARG A 657 59.38 35.47 5.32
N LYS A 658 58.30 35.01 4.68
CA LYS A 658 57.05 34.44 5.20
C LYS A 658 56.43 33.52 4.15
#